data_AF-A0A8T1AUA8-F1
#
_entry.id   AF-A0A8T1AUA8-F1
#
_cell.length_a   1.000
_cell.length_b   1.000
_cell.length_c   1.000
_cell.angle_alpha   90.00
_cell.angle_beta   90.00
_cell.angle_gamma   90.00
#
_symmetry.space_group_name_H-M   'P 1'
#
loop_
_entity.id
_entity.type
_entity.pdbx_description
1 polymer ?
#
loop_
_entity_poly.entity_id
_entity_poly.type
_entity_poly.pdbx_seq_one_letter_code
_entity_poly.pdbx_strand_id
1 'polypeptide(L)'
;MLRNAVRWRSRSLLFILWCLLLFSVTSSKTSTSTVYFRQQSGGSIFAIDGRDGSETEIEGSSEYARFVGLAIHRRHGRIFWSDGRAVKSANATDGSDVEVVVGALARVVWVGTNFGQSQADVQMLTVKGTRCDSIISWSPERVECIVGLPLRFSQTQLPFVSEDDCSIQTNHGPMTGIALNYNEMFALGTSSPIVERVDIYANFVLPHALAIDDREGEDWLYWSNSEDGTIYRSSLRSNVIEVLQRRCWSVRGLALNIFQDAGKERVSLMYSLESKAQVLLSGLRSPRGLAMDSTNQILFFNEKTGRIFQVRLGKTMTARQKASILPDDASIVSPGVGIRRIATLASMTRLDGIAVDSKYLYWCETNTNTVARALRRDFQRQVVVGGTANSMLSWPRGIALGSDDGDINDLKHSFYYSEYTGRVSRGSSQTVIVNEYNLFVSIAHSLFNSHHSKQPKHQKMVSFSKTSLAILFAISATSTDADVSGNLRHESRTLQAKYTSTSQYAASMLASVNAQRAAQGLPALCMNAKLMAASMRHSTDMAVNNFMSHTGSDGSTMSMRVTAAGYKWTRVAENVAAGQSSVAAVMTSWMNSPGHRANILGDYTMFGTAYAYNIGSTYKHYWTQNFGKGSTEACSYEDVEYVDAPTPTLNSTTDLTDNSTVVLPNE
;
A
#
# COMPACT_ATOMS: atom_id res chain seq x y z
N MET A 1 24.30 17.21 61.92
CA MET A 1 24.09 17.41 60.46
C MET A 1 24.66 16.30 59.55
N LEU A 2 25.34 15.25 60.06
CA LEU A 2 25.90 14.17 59.22
C LEU A 2 25.02 12.91 59.03
N ARG A 3 23.86 12.79 59.70
CA ARG A 3 22.93 11.65 59.51
C ARG A 3 21.92 11.83 58.36
N ASN A 4 21.68 13.06 57.89
CA ASN A 4 20.71 13.34 56.83
C ASN A 4 21.31 13.29 55.41
N ALA A 5 22.63 13.46 55.26
CA ALA A 5 23.30 13.40 53.96
C ALA A 5 23.43 11.95 53.42
N VAL A 6 23.50 10.95 54.31
CA VAL A 6 23.62 9.54 53.93
C VAL A 6 22.27 8.96 53.48
N ARG A 7 21.14 9.42 54.03
CA ARG A 7 19.79 9.01 53.61
C ARG A 7 19.33 9.62 52.28
N TRP A 8 19.88 10.78 51.90
CA TRP A 8 19.58 11.40 50.60
C TRP A 8 20.38 10.75 49.47
N ARG A 9 21.66 10.41 49.69
CA ARG A 9 22.46 9.69 48.69
C ARG A 9 21.93 8.29 48.39
N SER A 10 21.42 7.56 49.39
CA SER A 10 20.85 6.22 49.15
C SER A 10 19.56 6.27 48.36
N ARG A 11 18.69 7.27 48.55
CA ARG A 11 17.45 7.43 47.77
C ARG A 11 17.70 7.91 46.34
N SER A 12 18.69 8.77 46.12
CA SER A 12 19.09 9.17 44.76
C SER A 12 19.77 8.03 44.00
N LEU A 13 20.60 7.21 44.66
CA LEU A 13 21.20 6.02 44.05
C LEU A 13 20.16 4.93 43.78
N LEU A 14 19.19 4.70 44.68
CA LEU A 14 18.06 3.80 44.42
C LEU A 14 17.15 4.31 43.30
N PHE A 15 16.95 5.63 43.19
CA PHE A 15 16.18 6.23 42.10
C PHE A 15 16.93 6.12 40.75
N ILE A 16 18.26 6.31 40.74
CA ILE A 16 19.09 6.10 39.54
C ILE A 16 19.18 4.62 39.18
N LEU A 17 19.30 3.70 40.16
CA LEU A 17 19.23 2.26 39.91
C LEU A 17 17.85 1.83 39.41
N TRP A 18 16.77 2.43 39.94
CA TRP A 18 15.39 2.18 39.50
C TRP A 18 15.13 2.76 38.11
N CYS A 19 15.68 3.93 37.78
CA CYS A 19 15.68 4.50 36.43
C CYS A 19 16.54 3.69 35.46
N LEU A 20 17.70 3.17 35.89
CA LEU A 20 18.56 2.27 35.11
C LEU A 20 17.96 0.88 34.95
N LEU A 21 17.18 0.38 35.92
CA LEU A 21 16.36 -0.83 35.82
C LEU A 21 15.15 -0.61 34.90
N LEU A 22 14.53 0.57 34.91
CA LEU A 22 13.50 0.96 33.93
C LEU A 22 14.08 1.16 32.51
N PHE A 23 15.31 1.64 32.40
CA PHE A 23 16.05 1.72 31.13
C PHE A 23 16.60 0.36 30.67
N SER A 24 16.97 -0.56 31.57
CA SER A 24 17.47 -1.89 31.21
C SER A 24 16.36 -2.94 31.04
N VAL A 25 15.13 -2.66 31.47
CA VAL A 25 13.93 -3.50 31.16
C VAL A 25 13.24 -3.08 29.85
N THR A 26 13.77 -2.07 29.14
CA THR A 26 13.35 -1.74 27.77
C THR A 26 14.44 -2.01 26.73
N SER A 27 15.30 -2.99 26.98
CA SER A 27 15.88 -3.79 25.88
C SER A 27 14.95 -4.96 25.59
N SER A 28 13.71 -4.69 25.18
CA SER A 28 12.93 -5.72 24.52
C SER A 28 13.66 -6.04 23.23
N LYS A 29 14.27 -7.24 23.16
CA LYS A 29 14.74 -7.83 21.91
C LYS A 29 13.67 -7.57 20.87
N THR A 30 13.99 -6.74 19.87
CA THR A 30 13.09 -6.48 18.74
C THR A 30 12.77 -7.82 18.13
N SER A 31 11.51 -8.25 18.25
CA SER A 31 11.06 -9.51 17.67
C SER A 31 11.31 -9.46 16.17
N THR A 32 12.02 -10.48 15.71
CA THR A 32 12.39 -10.80 14.33
C THR A 32 11.24 -10.56 13.37
N SER A 33 11.28 -9.43 12.64
CA SER A 33 10.29 -9.10 11.62
C SER A 33 10.94 -9.26 10.26
N THR A 34 10.45 -10.23 9.48
CA THR A 34 10.72 -10.24 8.04
C THR A 34 9.99 -9.07 7.40
N VAL A 35 10.71 -8.29 6.60
CA VAL A 35 10.19 -7.14 5.88
C VAL A 35 10.26 -7.42 4.39
N TYR A 36 9.13 -7.41 3.71
CA TYR A 36 9.06 -7.48 2.26
C TYR A 36 9.14 -6.06 1.74
N PHE A 37 10.13 -5.69 0.95
CA PHE A 37 10.31 -4.33 0.47
C PHE A 37 10.75 -4.31 -0.98
N ARG A 38 10.40 -3.23 -1.69
CA ARG A 38 10.83 -3.01 -3.06
C ARG A 38 12.09 -2.16 -3.11
N GLN A 39 13.07 -2.55 -3.93
CA GLN A 39 14.24 -1.71 -4.19
C GLN A 39 13.90 -0.64 -5.23
N GLN A 40 14.10 0.63 -4.87
CA GLN A 40 13.63 1.79 -5.65
C GLN A 40 14.21 1.90 -7.07
N SER A 41 15.37 1.31 -7.36
CA SER A 41 16.07 1.45 -8.65
C SER A 41 15.81 0.31 -9.62
N GLY A 42 15.39 -0.87 -9.13
CA GLY A 42 15.24 -2.07 -9.95
C GLY A 42 13.81 -2.54 -10.08
N GLY A 43 12.90 -2.02 -9.25
CA GLY A 43 11.49 -2.39 -9.15
C GLY A 43 11.20 -3.77 -8.52
N SER A 44 12.26 -4.53 -8.29
CA SER A 44 12.27 -5.82 -7.62
C SER A 44 11.77 -5.77 -6.18
N ILE A 45 11.05 -6.81 -5.75
CA ILE A 45 10.62 -7.04 -4.37
C ILE A 45 11.61 -7.98 -3.69
N PHE A 46 11.95 -7.71 -2.44
CA PHE A 46 12.89 -8.47 -1.62
C PHE A 46 12.27 -8.80 -0.27
N ALA A 47 12.65 -9.93 0.32
CA ALA A 47 12.49 -10.22 1.74
C ALA A 47 13.78 -9.80 2.45
N ILE A 48 13.68 -9.07 3.55
CA ILE A 48 14.75 -8.98 4.55
C ILE A 48 14.37 -9.85 5.72
N ASP A 49 15.21 -10.82 6.09
CA ASP A 49 15.12 -11.44 7.41
C ASP A 49 15.61 -10.43 8.46
N GLY A 50 14.74 -10.09 9.42
CA GLY A 50 15.07 -9.15 10.49
C GLY A 50 16.12 -9.66 11.50
N ARG A 51 16.55 -10.93 11.42
CA ARG A 51 17.59 -11.52 12.29
C ARG A 51 19.00 -11.19 11.83
N ASP A 52 19.26 -11.38 10.55
CA ASP A 52 20.60 -11.29 9.97
C ASP A 52 20.71 -10.21 8.86
N GLY A 53 19.59 -9.61 8.48
CA GLY A 53 19.53 -8.60 7.43
C GLY A 53 19.73 -9.19 6.03
N SER A 54 19.65 -10.52 5.88
CA SER A 54 19.78 -11.17 4.59
C SER A 54 18.66 -10.74 3.65
N GLU A 55 19.05 -10.27 2.47
CA GLU A 55 18.12 -9.88 1.41
C GLU A 55 17.93 -11.04 0.44
N THR A 56 16.69 -11.50 0.29
CA THR A 56 16.30 -12.47 -0.74
C THR A 56 15.46 -11.75 -1.77
N GLU A 57 15.89 -11.69 -3.03
CA GLU A 57 15.05 -11.16 -4.11
C GLU A 57 13.85 -12.10 -4.32
N ILE A 58 12.67 -11.62 -3.95
CA ILE A 58 11.38 -12.30 -4.11
C ILE A 58 10.91 -12.19 -5.55
N GLU A 59 11.17 -11.05 -6.18
CA GLU A 59 10.72 -10.76 -7.52
C GLU A 59 11.66 -9.80 -8.22
N GLY A 60 12.22 -10.22 -9.35
CA GLY A 60 12.79 -9.31 -10.35
C GLY A 60 11.69 -8.62 -11.16
N SER A 61 11.57 -7.30 -11.09
CA SER A 61 10.61 -6.55 -11.90
C SER A 61 11.11 -5.15 -12.18
N SER A 62 11.38 -4.80 -13.43
CA SER A 62 11.78 -3.44 -13.83
C SER A 62 10.70 -2.38 -13.65
N GLU A 63 9.48 -2.75 -13.25
CA GLU A 63 8.30 -1.89 -13.23
C GLU A 63 7.80 -1.54 -11.81
N TYR A 64 6.88 -0.59 -11.70
CA TYR A 64 6.30 -0.17 -10.42
C TYR A 64 5.18 -1.14 -9.96
N ALA A 65 5.53 -2.14 -9.15
CA ALA A 65 4.55 -3.04 -8.50
C ALA A 65 3.92 -2.38 -7.26
N ARG A 66 2.59 -2.49 -7.10
CA ARG A 66 1.83 -1.95 -5.96
C ARG A 66 1.07 -3.06 -5.25
N PHE A 67 1.16 -3.18 -3.93
CA PHE A 67 0.27 -4.10 -3.20
C PHE A 67 -1.18 -3.55 -3.16
N VAL A 68 -2.06 -4.13 -3.96
CA VAL A 68 -3.46 -3.74 -4.13
C VAL A 68 -4.38 -4.50 -3.18
N GLY A 69 -4.14 -5.79 -3.00
CA GLY A 69 -4.85 -6.67 -2.08
C GLY A 69 -3.89 -7.47 -1.21
N LEU A 70 -4.32 -7.87 -0.02
CA LEU A 70 -3.52 -8.58 0.96
C LEU A 70 -4.40 -9.56 1.76
N ALA A 71 -3.96 -10.80 1.90
CA ALA A 71 -4.60 -11.82 2.73
C ALA A 71 -3.54 -12.74 3.38
N ILE A 72 -3.87 -13.38 4.49
CA ILE A 72 -2.97 -14.30 5.22
C ILE A 72 -3.67 -15.63 5.41
N HIS A 73 -3.06 -16.71 4.92
CA HIS A 73 -3.47 -18.06 5.25
C HIS A 73 -2.83 -18.48 6.57
N ARG A 74 -3.60 -18.43 7.65
CA ARG A 74 -3.09 -18.69 9.01
C ARG A 74 -2.56 -20.11 9.19
N ARG A 75 -3.30 -21.13 8.75
CA ARG A 75 -2.89 -22.55 8.89
C ARG A 75 -1.61 -22.90 8.13
N HIS A 76 -1.53 -22.54 6.85
CA HIS A 76 -0.37 -22.86 6.00
C HIS A 76 0.77 -21.86 6.12
N GLY A 77 0.60 -20.81 6.93
CA GLY A 77 1.62 -19.79 7.11
C GLY A 77 2.01 -19.10 5.81
N ARG A 78 1.05 -18.80 4.92
CA ARG A 78 1.31 -18.13 3.63
C ARG A 78 0.71 -16.74 3.59
N ILE A 79 1.43 -15.80 3.01
CA ILE A 79 0.93 -14.47 2.67
C ILE A 79 0.54 -14.45 1.20
N PHE A 80 -0.61 -13.86 0.92
CA PHE A 80 -1.12 -13.65 -0.42
C PHE A 80 -1.24 -12.16 -0.69
N TRP A 81 -0.79 -11.72 -1.85
CA TRP A 81 -0.97 -10.35 -2.27
C TRP A 81 -1.30 -10.26 -3.74
N SER A 82 -1.99 -9.19 -4.07
CA SER A 82 -2.15 -8.78 -5.45
C SER A 82 -1.29 -7.56 -5.72
N ASP A 83 -0.57 -7.57 -6.83
CA ASP A 83 0.17 -6.41 -7.32
C ASP A 83 -0.60 -5.58 -8.38
N GLY A 84 -1.87 -5.95 -8.62
CA GLY A 84 -2.69 -5.43 -9.71
C GLY A 84 -2.49 -6.13 -11.06
N ARG A 85 -1.65 -7.16 -11.15
CA ARG A 85 -1.38 -7.93 -12.39
C ARG A 85 -1.43 -9.43 -12.18
N ALA A 86 -1.18 -9.88 -10.96
CA ALA A 86 -1.31 -11.26 -10.54
C ALA A 86 -1.63 -11.34 -9.06
N VAL A 87 -2.13 -12.50 -8.63
CA VAL A 87 -2.09 -12.91 -7.23
C VAL A 87 -0.87 -13.78 -7.02
N LYS A 88 -0.10 -13.45 -6.00
CA LYS A 88 1.13 -14.12 -5.62
C LYS A 88 1.03 -14.61 -4.19
N SER A 89 1.86 -15.61 -3.86
CA SER A 89 1.99 -16.06 -2.49
C SER A 89 3.45 -16.32 -2.12
N ALA A 90 3.74 -16.24 -0.83
CA ALA A 90 5.03 -16.55 -0.23
C ALA A 90 4.82 -17.09 1.20
N ASN A 91 5.87 -17.67 1.78
CA ASN A 91 5.90 -18.03 3.19
C ASN A 91 5.74 -16.76 4.05
N ALA A 92 4.73 -16.69 4.91
CA ALA A 92 4.41 -15.50 5.71
C ALA A 92 5.47 -15.15 6.77
N THR A 93 6.34 -16.10 7.13
CA THR A 93 7.35 -15.92 8.17
C THR A 93 8.63 -15.28 7.63
N ASP A 94 9.17 -15.75 6.51
CA ASP A 94 10.46 -15.33 5.95
C ASP A 94 10.40 -14.81 4.51
N GLY A 95 9.24 -14.92 3.85
CA GLY A 95 9.04 -14.45 2.48
C GLY A 95 9.63 -15.31 1.38
N SER A 96 10.08 -16.51 1.73
CA SER A 96 10.54 -17.53 0.78
C SER A 96 9.38 -18.15 -0.02
N ASP A 97 9.71 -19.06 -0.96
CA ASP A 97 8.76 -19.86 -1.74
C ASP A 97 7.71 -19.03 -2.50
N VAL A 98 8.21 -18.03 -3.23
CA VAL A 98 7.38 -17.10 -3.99
C VAL A 98 6.85 -17.77 -5.25
N GLU A 99 5.54 -17.75 -5.40
CA GLU A 99 4.87 -18.28 -6.59
C GLU A 99 3.77 -17.35 -7.10
N VAL A 100 3.50 -17.43 -8.40
CA VAL A 100 2.33 -16.81 -9.01
C VAL A 100 1.18 -17.80 -8.90
N VAL A 101 0.14 -17.42 -8.15
CA VAL A 101 -1.05 -18.26 -7.94
C VAL A 101 -1.96 -18.15 -9.16
N VAL A 102 -2.25 -16.92 -9.59
CA VAL A 102 -3.04 -16.63 -10.80
C VAL A 102 -2.56 -15.32 -11.40
N GLY A 103 -2.18 -15.29 -12.68
CA GLY A 103 -1.86 -14.03 -13.38
C GLY A 103 -2.48 -13.91 -14.78
N ALA A 104 -2.99 -14.99 -15.33
CA ALA A 104 -3.91 -14.96 -16.47
C ALA A 104 -5.05 -15.96 -16.27
N LEU A 105 -6.17 -15.71 -16.94
CA LEU A 105 -7.27 -16.67 -17.07
C LEU A 105 -7.41 -17.06 -18.52
N ALA A 106 -7.52 -18.36 -18.78
CA ALA A 106 -7.88 -18.89 -20.08
C ALA A 106 -9.19 -19.67 -19.96
N ARG A 107 -10.16 -19.29 -20.78
CA ARG A 107 -11.36 -20.09 -21.07
C ARG A 107 -11.16 -20.71 -22.44
N VAL A 108 -11.11 -22.04 -22.48
CA VAL A 108 -10.81 -22.79 -23.70
C VAL A 108 -11.99 -23.70 -24.03
N VAL A 109 -12.39 -23.70 -25.30
CA VAL A 109 -13.45 -24.57 -25.83
C VAL A 109 -12.83 -25.48 -26.89
N TRP A 110 -12.82 -26.78 -26.64
CA TRP A 110 -12.51 -27.79 -27.66
C TRP A 110 -13.80 -28.15 -28.38
N VAL A 111 -13.78 -28.12 -29.71
CA VAL A 111 -14.86 -28.57 -30.59
C VAL A 111 -14.31 -29.69 -31.47
N GLY A 112 -15.05 -30.79 -31.60
CA GLY A 112 -14.57 -31.97 -32.31
C GLY A 112 -15.48 -33.16 -32.14
N THR A 113 -14.91 -34.36 -32.11
CA THR A 113 -15.64 -35.61 -31.89
C THR A 113 -14.86 -36.54 -30.93
N ASN A 114 -15.55 -37.57 -30.45
CA ASN A 114 -15.02 -38.60 -29.54
C ASN A 114 -14.50 -38.06 -28.19
N PHE A 115 -15.14 -37.04 -27.63
CA PHE A 115 -14.81 -36.53 -26.29
C PHE A 115 -15.43 -37.35 -25.15
N GLY A 116 -15.90 -38.56 -25.46
CA GLY A 116 -16.50 -39.50 -24.51
C GLY A 116 -18.03 -39.54 -24.56
N GLN A 117 -18.61 -40.39 -23.71
CA GLN A 117 -20.06 -40.53 -23.51
C GLN A 117 -20.52 -39.86 -22.20
N SER A 118 -19.57 -39.52 -21.33
CA SER A 118 -19.77 -38.75 -20.10
C SER A 118 -18.60 -37.80 -19.85
N GLN A 119 -18.79 -36.77 -19.03
CA GLN A 119 -17.70 -35.89 -18.60
C GLN A 119 -16.53 -36.64 -17.94
N ALA A 120 -16.82 -37.77 -17.27
CA ALA A 120 -15.80 -38.59 -16.61
C ALA A 120 -14.85 -39.28 -17.61
N ASP A 121 -15.25 -39.39 -18.88
CA ASP A 121 -14.40 -39.94 -19.93
C ASP A 121 -13.30 -38.97 -20.37
N VAL A 122 -13.44 -37.67 -20.07
CA VAL A 122 -12.39 -36.66 -20.23
C VAL A 122 -11.49 -36.73 -19.00
N GLN A 123 -10.39 -37.47 -19.13
CA GLN A 123 -9.46 -37.73 -18.04
C GLN A 123 -8.62 -36.51 -17.68
N MET A 124 -8.21 -35.73 -18.69
CA MET A 124 -7.35 -34.57 -18.49
C MET A 124 -7.58 -33.53 -19.59
N LEU A 125 -7.67 -32.27 -19.19
CA LEU A 125 -7.55 -31.12 -20.08
C LEU A 125 -6.33 -30.33 -19.63
N THR A 126 -5.49 -29.89 -20.55
CA THR A 126 -4.37 -29.00 -20.21
C THR A 126 -4.33 -27.78 -21.13
N VAL A 127 -3.92 -26.65 -20.55
CA VAL A 127 -3.68 -25.39 -21.27
C VAL A 127 -2.32 -24.88 -20.81
N LYS A 128 -1.36 -24.76 -21.73
CA LYS A 128 0.06 -24.48 -21.43
C LYS A 128 0.62 -25.41 -20.34
N GLY A 129 0.28 -26.70 -20.42
CA GLY A 129 0.69 -27.70 -19.43
C GLY A 129 0.00 -27.57 -18.06
N THR A 130 -0.84 -26.57 -17.84
CA THR A 130 -1.63 -26.43 -16.60
C THR A 130 -2.91 -27.22 -16.73
N ARG A 131 -3.16 -28.15 -15.80
CA ARG A 131 -4.40 -28.94 -15.78
C ARG A 131 -5.61 -28.04 -15.56
N CYS A 132 -6.63 -28.20 -16.41
CA CYS A 132 -7.87 -27.44 -16.38
C CYS A 132 -8.98 -28.26 -15.71
N ASP A 133 -9.05 -28.21 -14.37
CA ASP A 133 -10.01 -28.99 -13.60
C ASP A 133 -11.43 -28.40 -13.60
N SER A 134 -11.57 -27.11 -13.93
CA SER A 134 -12.84 -26.38 -13.92
C SER A 134 -13.58 -26.51 -15.25
N ILE A 135 -14.13 -27.70 -15.50
CA ILE A 135 -15.00 -27.95 -16.67
C ILE A 135 -16.32 -27.17 -16.49
N ILE A 136 -16.60 -26.24 -17.40
CA ILE A 136 -17.80 -25.41 -17.40
C ILE A 136 -18.96 -26.14 -18.09
N SER A 137 -18.67 -26.81 -19.20
CA SER A 137 -19.66 -27.59 -19.95
C SER A 137 -18.98 -28.70 -20.73
N TRP A 138 -19.70 -29.81 -20.91
CA TRP A 138 -19.23 -30.96 -21.66
C TRP A 138 -20.36 -31.56 -22.50
N SER A 139 -20.00 -32.07 -23.67
CA SER A 139 -20.78 -32.94 -24.55
C SER A 139 -19.79 -33.79 -25.37
N PRO A 140 -20.25 -34.84 -26.07
CA PRO A 140 -19.38 -35.69 -26.89
C PRO A 140 -18.58 -34.95 -27.99
N GLU A 141 -19.02 -33.75 -28.37
CA GLU A 141 -18.42 -32.94 -29.45
C GLU A 141 -17.84 -31.60 -28.97
N ARG A 142 -18.05 -31.26 -27.69
CA ARG A 142 -17.65 -29.96 -27.15
C ARG A 142 -17.30 -30.05 -25.68
N VAL A 143 -16.12 -29.56 -25.32
CA VAL A 143 -15.69 -29.42 -23.91
C VAL A 143 -15.24 -27.98 -23.69
N GLU A 144 -15.69 -27.37 -22.61
CA GLU A 144 -15.31 -26.01 -22.24
C GLU A 144 -14.79 -26.02 -20.80
N CYS A 145 -13.64 -25.38 -20.57
CA CYS A 145 -13.06 -25.27 -19.25
C CYS A 145 -12.48 -23.87 -18.99
N ILE A 146 -12.30 -23.52 -17.72
CA ILE A 146 -11.57 -22.33 -17.27
C ILE A 146 -10.40 -22.71 -16.37
N VAL A 147 -9.25 -22.10 -16.61
CA VAL A 147 -8.01 -22.34 -15.87
C VAL A 147 -7.30 -21.03 -15.57
N GLY A 148 -6.75 -20.93 -14.37
CA GLY A 148 -5.82 -19.88 -13.99
C GLY A 148 -4.43 -20.31 -14.35
N LEU A 149 -3.75 -19.47 -15.13
CA LEU A 149 -2.38 -19.71 -15.53
C LEU A 149 -1.44 -18.90 -14.62
N PRO A 150 -0.36 -19.51 -14.11
CA PRO A 150 0.64 -18.85 -13.27
C PRO A 150 1.59 -17.98 -14.10
N LEU A 151 1.03 -17.21 -15.05
CA LEU A 151 1.78 -16.34 -15.96
C LEU A 151 1.93 -14.94 -15.37
N ARG A 152 3.04 -14.27 -15.69
CA ARG A 152 3.22 -12.84 -15.39
C ARG A 152 2.83 -12.01 -16.61
N PHE A 153 2.24 -10.85 -16.36
CA PHE A 153 1.99 -9.86 -17.39
C PHE A 153 3.30 -9.47 -18.08
N SER A 154 3.36 -9.65 -19.41
CA SER A 154 4.46 -9.19 -20.26
C SER A 154 3.88 -8.29 -21.36
N GLN A 155 4.52 -7.15 -21.62
CA GLN A 155 4.03 -6.18 -22.62
C GLN A 155 4.13 -6.67 -24.08
N THR A 156 4.75 -7.83 -24.35
CA THR A 156 5.14 -8.26 -25.72
C THR A 156 4.57 -9.59 -26.21
N GLN A 157 3.62 -10.24 -25.54
CA GLN A 157 3.11 -11.54 -25.97
C GLN A 157 1.59 -11.67 -25.90
N LEU A 158 0.89 -11.15 -26.92
CA LEU A 158 -0.49 -11.55 -27.21
C LEU A 158 -0.58 -12.04 -28.66
N PRO A 159 -1.21 -13.20 -28.93
CA PRO A 159 -1.78 -14.14 -27.95
C PRO A 159 -0.68 -14.94 -27.19
N PHE A 160 -0.86 -15.17 -25.89
CA PHE A 160 0.09 -15.97 -25.07
C PHE A 160 -0.33 -17.44 -24.89
N VAL A 161 -1.51 -17.81 -25.39
CA VAL A 161 -2.01 -19.19 -25.51
C VAL A 161 -2.39 -19.41 -26.97
N SER A 162 -1.93 -20.50 -27.55
CA SER A 162 -2.26 -20.98 -28.89
C SER A 162 -3.01 -22.30 -28.82
N GLU A 163 -3.51 -22.77 -29.96
CA GLU A 163 -4.21 -24.05 -30.06
C GLU A 163 -3.29 -25.22 -29.69
N ASP A 164 -2.02 -25.15 -30.07
CA ASP A 164 -1.00 -26.17 -29.76
C ASP A 164 -0.67 -26.26 -28.26
N ASP A 165 -1.00 -25.22 -27.48
CA ASP A 165 -0.88 -25.24 -26.02
C ASP A 165 -2.02 -26.02 -25.34
N CYS A 166 -3.04 -26.45 -26.09
CA CYS A 166 -4.26 -27.04 -25.57
C CYS A 166 -4.31 -28.55 -25.86
N SER A 167 -4.47 -29.37 -24.82
CA SER A 167 -4.60 -30.82 -24.97
C SER A 167 -5.85 -31.37 -24.28
N ILE A 168 -6.39 -32.43 -24.88
CA ILE A 168 -7.48 -33.24 -24.33
C ILE A 168 -7.03 -34.70 -24.27
N GLN A 169 -7.22 -35.33 -23.12
CA GLN A 169 -7.03 -36.76 -22.91
C GLN A 169 -8.35 -37.39 -22.51
N THR A 170 -8.79 -38.37 -23.29
CA THR A 170 -9.96 -39.18 -22.98
C THR A 170 -9.56 -40.62 -22.66
N ASN A 171 -10.52 -41.43 -22.24
CA ASN A 171 -10.35 -42.89 -22.08
C ASN A 171 -9.89 -43.60 -23.38
N HIS A 172 -10.05 -42.96 -24.54
CA HIS A 172 -9.69 -43.51 -25.86
C HIS A 172 -8.41 -42.90 -26.46
N GLY A 173 -7.70 -42.07 -25.69
CA GLY A 173 -6.39 -41.53 -26.05
C GLY A 173 -6.30 -40.01 -25.92
N PRO A 174 -5.10 -39.46 -26.13
CA PRO A 174 -4.85 -38.02 -26.09
C PRO A 174 -4.90 -37.38 -27.48
N MET A 175 -5.11 -36.07 -27.50
CA MET A 175 -4.87 -35.20 -28.63
C MET A 175 -4.41 -33.82 -28.15
N THR A 176 -3.51 -33.19 -28.90
CA THR A 176 -3.02 -31.83 -28.65
C THR A 176 -3.22 -31.01 -29.91
N GLY A 177 -3.59 -29.74 -29.77
CA GLY A 177 -3.86 -28.86 -30.91
C GLY A 177 -5.09 -29.28 -31.73
N ILE A 178 -5.06 -28.91 -33.00
CA ILE A 178 -6.13 -29.18 -33.98
C ILE A 178 -5.70 -30.33 -34.91
N ALA A 179 -6.65 -31.16 -35.34
CA ALA A 179 -6.41 -32.22 -36.31
C ALA A 179 -6.29 -31.61 -37.70
N LEU A 180 -5.08 -31.63 -38.28
CA LEU A 180 -4.85 -31.17 -39.65
C LEU A 180 -5.66 -31.97 -40.69
N ASN A 181 -5.99 -33.23 -40.40
CA ASN A 181 -6.73 -34.14 -41.28
C ASN A 181 -8.08 -34.58 -40.67
N TYR A 182 -8.81 -33.64 -40.06
CA TYR A 182 -10.08 -33.93 -39.35
C TYR A 182 -11.03 -34.82 -40.17
N ASN A 183 -11.35 -34.43 -41.41
CA ASN A 183 -12.32 -35.15 -42.25
C ASN A 183 -11.89 -36.60 -42.55
N GLU A 184 -10.59 -36.84 -42.77
CA GLU A 184 -10.06 -38.18 -43.04
C GLU A 184 -10.12 -39.06 -41.79
N MET A 185 -9.69 -38.52 -40.65
CA MET A 185 -9.71 -39.25 -39.37
C MET A 185 -11.13 -39.57 -38.92
N PHE A 186 -12.07 -38.65 -39.17
CA PHE A 186 -13.50 -38.84 -38.94
C PHE A 186 -14.07 -39.94 -39.83
N ALA A 187 -13.79 -39.90 -41.14
CA ALA A 187 -14.24 -40.90 -42.09
C ALA A 187 -13.67 -42.30 -41.82
N LEU A 188 -12.45 -42.39 -41.29
CA LEU A 188 -11.80 -43.64 -40.88
C LEU A 188 -12.38 -44.24 -39.59
N GLY A 189 -13.27 -43.54 -38.88
CA GLY A 189 -13.86 -44.03 -37.64
C GLY A 189 -12.84 -44.15 -36.50
N THR A 190 -11.87 -43.23 -36.45
CA THR A 190 -10.87 -43.18 -35.38
C THR A 190 -11.57 -43.11 -34.02
N SER A 191 -11.13 -43.89 -33.03
CA SER A 191 -11.73 -43.93 -31.68
C SER A 191 -11.16 -42.89 -30.71
N SER A 192 -9.94 -42.41 -30.97
CA SER A 192 -9.31 -41.33 -30.22
C SER A 192 -10.03 -39.99 -30.42
N PRO A 193 -9.92 -39.03 -29.47
CA PRO A 193 -10.50 -37.70 -29.63
C PRO A 193 -9.94 -37.02 -30.88
N ILE A 194 -10.80 -36.36 -31.65
CA ILE A 194 -10.41 -35.58 -32.83
C ILE A 194 -10.92 -34.16 -32.63
N VAL A 195 -10.01 -33.21 -32.46
CA VAL A 195 -10.31 -31.79 -32.26
C VAL A 195 -10.33 -31.10 -33.63
N GLU A 196 -11.47 -30.54 -34.00
CA GLU A 196 -11.65 -29.74 -35.23
C GLU A 196 -11.18 -28.30 -35.02
N ARG A 197 -11.49 -27.73 -33.84
CA ARG A 197 -11.20 -26.33 -33.52
C ARG A 197 -11.02 -26.16 -32.02
N VAL A 198 -10.19 -25.19 -31.64
CA VAL A 198 -10.05 -24.74 -30.26
C VAL A 198 -10.35 -23.24 -30.20
N ASP A 199 -11.41 -22.84 -29.48
CA ASP A 199 -11.71 -21.43 -29.24
C ASP A 199 -11.06 -21.00 -27.92
N ILE A 200 -10.15 -20.03 -27.98
CA ILE A 200 -9.36 -19.57 -26.83
C ILE A 200 -9.75 -18.13 -26.46
N TYR A 201 -10.18 -17.94 -25.22
CA TYR A 201 -10.42 -16.64 -24.62
C TYR A 201 -9.49 -16.48 -23.42
N ALA A 202 -8.31 -15.91 -23.65
CA ALA A 202 -7.29 -15.76 -22.63
C ALA A 202 -6.93 -14.28 -22.41
N ASN A 203 -7.00 -13.83 -21.16
CA ASN A 203 -6.63 -12.47 -20.76
C ASN A 203 -5.79 -12.50 -19.49
N PHE A 204 -4.87 -11.55 -19.37
CA PHE A 204 -4.22 -11.29 -18.10
C PHE A 204 -5.23 -10.75 -17.11
N VAL A 205 -5.07 -11.05 -15.82
CA VAL A 205 -6.01 -10.59 -14.80
C VAL A 205 -5.50 -9.34 -14.09
N LEU A 206 -6.43 -8.52 -13.60
CA LEU A 206 -6.17 -7.39 -12.70
C LEU A 206 -6.80 -7.66 -11.32
N PRO A 207 -6.25 -8.61 -10.53
CA PRO A 207 -6.76 -8.89 -9.21
C PRO A 207 -6.67 -7.64 -8.32
N HIS A 208 -7.66 -7.46 -7.44
CA HIS A 208 -7.75 -6.26 -6.59
C HIS A 208 -7.98 -6.60 -5.11
N ALA A 209 -9.19 -7.00 -4.72
CA ALA A 209 -9.49 -7.43 -3.36
C ALA A 209 -9.22 -8.93 -3.19
N LEU A 210 -8.71 -9.34 -2.03
CA LEU A 210 -8.44 -10.73 -1.68
C LEU A 210 -9.14 -11.08 -0.36
N ALA A 211 -9.60 -12.32 -0.24
CA ALA A 211 -10.01 -12.94 1.02
C ALA A 211 -9.68 -14.44 0.98
N ILE A 212 -9.48 -15.06 2.13
CA ILE A 212 -9.06 -16.46 2.21
C ILE A 212 -9.95 -17.21 3.20
N ASP A 213 -10.38 -18.40 2.79
CA ASP A 213 -11.03 -19.36 3.67
C ASP A 213 -9.95 -20.27 4.25
N ASP A 214 -9.65 -20.09 5.53
CA ASP A 214 -8.58 -20.78 6.24
C ASP A 214 -9.08 -21.93 7.14
N ARG A 215 -10.28 -22.46 6.87
CA ARG A 215 -10.87 -23.62 7.56
C ARG A 215 -10.33 -24.97 7.07
N GLU A 216 -10.54 -26.04 7.85
CA GLU A 216 -9.99 -27.37 7.51
C GLU A 216 -10.72 -27.94 6.29
N GLY A 217 -9.96 -28.41 5.30
CA GLY A 217 -10.50 -28.92 4.03
C GLY A 217 -9.81 -28.30 2.81
N GLU A 218 -10.59 -28.06 1.76
CA GLU A 218 -10.12 -27.35 0.55
C GLU A 218 -9.94 -25.86 0.89
N ASP A 219 -8.71 -25.37 0.80
CA ASP A 219 -8.39 -23.98 1.10
C ASP A 219 -8.67 -23.12 -0.13
N TRP A 220 -9.50 -22.08 0.02
CA TRP A 220 -9.96 -21.25 -1.09
C TRP A 220 -9.46 -19.82 -0.98
N LEU A 221 -8.87 -19.32 -2.06
CA LEU A 221 -8.55 -17.92 -2.27
C LEU A 221 -9.67 -17.25 -3.07
N TYR A 222 -10.32 -16.25 -2.49
CA TYR A 222 -11.33 -15.42 -3.13
C TYR A 222 -10.69 -14.14 -3.61
N TRP A 223 -10.98 -13.76 -4.86
CA TRP A 223 -10.40 -12.55 -5.44
C TRP A 223 -11.33 -11.90 -6.46
N SER A 224 -11.27 -10.57 -6.53
CA SER A 224 -12.00 -9.79 -7.54
C SER A 224 -11.07 -9.40 -8.68
N ASN A 225 -11.51 -9.55 -9.92
CA ASN A 225 -10.84 -9.03 -11.08
C ASN A 225 -11.40 -7.65 -11.44
N SER A 226 -10.57 -6.59 -11.40
CA SER A 226 -11.03 -5.24 -11.75
C SER A 226 -11.18 -5.00 -13.24
N GLU A 227 -10.61 -5.87 -14.08
CA GLU A 227 -10.72 -5.77 -15.53
C GLU A 227 -12.15 -6.04 -16.04
N ASP A 228 -12.82 -7.07 -15.52
CA ASP A 228 -14.17 -7.48 -15.94
C ASP A 228 -15.21 -7.42 -14.81
N GLY A 229 -14.78 -7.06 -13.60
CA GLY A 229 -15.60 -7.05 -12.39
C GLY A 229 -15.99 -8.44 -11.88
N THR A 230 -15.39 -9.52 -12.37
CA THR A 230 -15.76 -10.87 -11.94
C THR A 230 -15.10 -11.22 -10.61
N ILE A 231 -15.83 -11.91 -9.73
CA ILE A 231 -15.32 -12.47 -8.48
C ILE A 231 -15.13 -13.97 -8.68
N TYR A 232 -13.93 -14.42 -8.40
CA TYR A 232 -13.51 -15.81 -8.52
C TYR A 232 -13.19 -16.38 -7.13
N ARG A 233 -13.25 -17.71 -7.03
CA ARG A 233 -12.46 -18.44 -6.05
C ARG A 233 -11.54 -19.42 -6.75
N SER A 234 -10.30 -19.50 -6.28
CA SER A 234 -9.28 -20.42 -6.77
C SER A 234 -8.89 -21.35 -5.63
N SER A 235 -8.84 -22.65 -5.90
CA SER A 235 -8.32 -23.61 -4.94
C SER A 235 -6.82 -23.36 -4.74
N LEU A 236 -6.36 -23.54 -3.51
CA LEU A 236 -4.94 -23.55 -3.16
C LEU A 236 -4.34 -24.97 -3.13
N ARG A 237 -5.15 -26.00 -3.39
CA ARG A 237 -4.73 -27.41 -3.40
C ARG A 237 -4.83 -28.06 -4.79
N SER A 238 -5.68 -27.51 -5.65
CA SER A 238 -5.92 -27.98 -7.02
C SER A 238 -5.99 -26.79 -7.98
N ASN A 239 -6.13 -27.05 -9.29
CA ASN A 239 -6.25 -25.99 -10.30
C ASN A 239 -7.71 -25.55 -10.52
N VAL A 240 -8.62 -25.92 -9.61
CA VAL A 240 -10.04 -25.57 -9.71
C VAL A 240 -10.22 -24.07 -9.49
N ILE A 241 -10.92 -23.43 -10.43
CA ILE A 241 -11.36 -22.04 -10.36
C ILE A 241 -12.85 -21.98 -10.62
N GLU A 242 -13.56 -21.25 -9.76
CA GLU A 242 -14.99 -21.05 -9.90
C GLU A 242 -15.33 -19.57 -10.01
N VAL A 243 -16.29 -19.28 -10.89
CA VAL A 243 -16.89 -17.94 -11.01
C VAL A 243 -18.03 -17.82 -10.01
N LEU A 244 -17.86 -16.97 -9.01
CA LEU A 244 -18.88 -16.75 -7.98
C LEU A 244 -19.91 -15.70 -8.40
N GLN A 245 -19.43 -14.62 -9.03
CA GLN A 245 -20.27 -13.52 -9.44
C GLN A 245 -19.62 -12.75 -10.59
N ARG A 246 -20.39 -12.37 -11.61
CA ARG A 246 -19.91 -11.54 -12.73
C ARG A 246 -20.38 -10.10 -12.59
N ARG A 247 -19.63 -9.17 -13.17
CA ARG A 247 -19.98 -7.73 -13.31
C ARG A 247 -20.09 -6.96 -11.98
N CYS A 248 -19.33 -7.36 -10.97
CA CYS A 248 -19.09 -6.61 -9.74
C CYS A 248 -17.91 -5.65 -9.92
N TRP A 249 -18.18 -4.50 -10.53
CA TRP A 249 -17.18 -3.45 -10.69
C TRP A 249 -16.79 -2.84 -9.35
N SER A 250 -15.56 -2.31 -9.26
CA SER A 250 -15.09 -1.54 -8.10
C SER A 250 -15.12 -2.27 -6.75
N VAL A 251 -14.92 -3.59 -6.73
CA VAL A 251 -14.78 -4.35 -5.48
C VAL A 251 -13.46 -3.98 -4.78
N ARG A 252 -13.56 -3.16 -3.72
CA ARG A 252 -12.40 -2.69 -2.93
C ARG A 252 -12.08 -3.54 -1.71
N GLY A 253 -13.00 -4.40 -1.27
CA GLY A 253 -12.80 -5.30 -0.15
C GLY A 253 -13.68 -6.55 -0.26
N LEU A 254 -13.14 -7.67 0.21
CA LEU A 254 -13.82 -8.95 0.33
C LEU A 254 -13.69 -9.43 1.77
N ALA A 255 -14.77 -10.00 2.31
CA ALA A 255 -14.74 -10.65 3.62
C ALA A 255 -15.62 -11.89 3.62
N LEU A 256 -15.23 -12.93 4.34
CA LEU A 256 -16.00 -14.15 4.48
C LEU A 256 -16.79 -14.13 5.79
N ASN A 257 -18.09 -14.37 5.70
CA ASN A 257 -18.94 -14.66 6.85
C ASN A 257 -19.20 -16.15 6.91
N ILE A 258 -18.82 -16.75 8.03
CA ILE A 258 -18.93 -18.18 8.26
C ILE A 258 -19.85 -18.35 9.46
N PHE A 259 -20.94 -19.12 9.29
CA PHE A 259 -21.87 -19.41 10.36
C PHE A 259 -22.36 -20.84 10.29
N GLN A 260 -22.74 -21.40 11.43
CA GLN A 260 -23.35 -22.72 11.51
C GLN A 260 -24.86 -22.60 11.27
N ASP A 261 -25.37 -23.33 10.28
CA ASP A 261 -26.78 -23.45 9.95
C ASP A 261 -27.17 -24.93 10.01
N ALA A 262 -28.04 -25.30 10.96
CA ALA A 262 -28.55 -26.67 11.13
C ALA A 262 -27.46 -27.78 11.15
N GLY A 263 -26.33 -27.53 11.81
CA GLY A 263 -25.21 -28.47 11.90
C GLY A 263 -24.31 -28.53 10.65
N LYS A 264 -24.58 -27.71 9.63
CA LYS A 264 -23.71 -27.52 8.46
C LYS A 264 -23.15 -26.09 8.48
N GLU A 265 -21.85 -25.94 8.27
CA GLU A 265 -21.27 -24.63 8.10
C GLU A 265 -21.63 -24.05 6.74
N ARG A 266 -22.04 -22.78 6.73
CA ARG A 266 -22.28 -22.00 5.52
C ARG A 266 -21.29 -20.85 5.46
N VAL A 267 -20.70 -20.68 4.28
CA VAL A 267 -19.85 -19.53 3.97
C VAL A 267 -20.64 -18.58 3.07
N SER A 268 -20.65 -17.31 3.43
CA SER A 268 -21.18 -16.21 2.63
C SER A 268 -20.05 -15.23 2.33
N LEU A 269 -19.88 -14.88 1.06
CA LEU A 269 -18.91 -13.87 0.64
C LEU A 269 -19.56 -12.49 0.67
N MET A 270 -18.93 -11.55 1.37
CA MET A 270 -19.36 -10.16 1.49
C MET A 270 -18.49 -9.24 0.66
N TYR A 271 -19.14 -8.38 -0.11
CA TYR A 271 -18.57 -7.28 -0.89
C TYR A 271 -19.66 -6.21 -1.07
N SER A 272 -19.27 -5.03 -1.54
CA SER A 272 -20.21 -3.93 -1.80
C SER A 272 -20.17 -3.57 -3.28
N LEU A 273 -21.26 -3.86 -4.04
CA LEU A 273 -21.82 -3.04 -5.12
C LEU A 273 -23.05 -3.70 -5.82
N GLU A 274 -23.80 -2.83 -6.51
CA GLU A 274 -25.10 -3.04 -7.16
C GLU A 274 -25.06 -4.02 -8.34
N SER A 275 -25.22 -5.32 -8.10
CA SER A 275 -26.04 -6.20 -8.96
C SER A 275 -25.99 -7.66 -8.50
N LYS A 276 -27.15 -8.34 -8.63
CA LYS A 276 -27.42 -9.79 -8.49
C LYS A 276 -27.06 -10.48 -7.16
N ALA A 277 -26.29 -9.87 -6.27
CA ALA A 277 -26.14 -10.33 -4.88
C ALA A 277 -27.05 -9.54 -3.92
N GLN A 278 -27.32 -10.12 -2.76
CA GLN A 278 -28.08 -9.45 -1.71
C GLN A 278 -27.29 -8.22 -1.24
N VAL A 279 -27.79 -7.03 -1.57
CA VAL A 279 -27.19 -5.78 -1.11
C VAL A 279 -27.46 -5.64 0.39
N LEU A 280 -26.42 -5.85 1.19
CA LEU A 280 -26.51 -5.72 2.65
C LEU A 280 -26.50 -4.25 3.09
N LEU A 281 -25.65 -3.43 2.45
CA LEU A 281 -25.43 -2.01 2.74
C LEU A 281 -25.39 -1.24 1.41
N SER A 282 -26.00 -0.06 1.38
CA SER A 282 -25.98 0.85 0.23
C SER A 282 -25.71 2.28 0.70
N GLY A 283 -25.57 3.25 -0.21
CA GLY A 283 -25.37 4.66 0.15
C GLY A 283 -24.03 4.96 0.85
N LEU A 284 -23.04 4.09 0.68
CA LEU A 284 -21.68 4.24 1.24
C LEU A 284 -20.89 5.31 0.47
N ARG A 285 -20.08 6.10 1.16
CA ARG A 285 -19.22 7.15 0.57
C ARG A 285 -17.80 6.63 0.38
N SER A 286 -17.52 6.05 -0.79
CA SER A 286 -16.21 5.48 -1.14
C SER A 286 -15.69 4.49 -0.08
N PRO A 287 -16.36 3.33 0.10
CA PRO A 287 -15.86 2.27 0.98
C PRO A 287 -14.46 1.81 0.54
N ARG A 288 -13.56 1.53 1.50
CA ARG A 288 -12.15 1.19 1.22
C ARG A 288 -11.71 -0.14 1.79
N GLY A 289 -12.30 -0.57 2.90
CA GLY A 289 -11.97 -1.82 3.55
C GLY A 289 -13.19 -2.48 4.17
N LEU A 290 -13.12 -3.80 4.27
CA LEU A 290 -14.15 -4.66 4.85
C LEU A 290 -13.47 -5.72 5.72
N ALA A 291 -13.98 -5.94 6.92
CA ALA A 291 -13.49 -6.97 7.84
C ALA A 291 -14.66 -7.62 8.57
N MET A 292 -14.63 -8.95 8.71
CA MET A 292 -15.74 -9.71 9.29
C MET A 292 -15.29 -10.45 10.55
N ASP A 293 -16.03 -10.26 11.64
CA ASP A 293 -16.03 -11.17 12.78
C ASP A 293 -17.21 -12.14 12.62
N SER A 294 -16.90 -13.31 12.08
CA SER A 294 -17.84 -14.40 11.84
C SER A 294 -18.45 -14.93 13.14
N THR A 295 -17.66 -15.08 14.21
CA THR A 295 -18.12 -15.60 15.50
C THR A 295 -19.24 -14.76 16.10
N ASN A 296 -19.12 -13.43 16.06
CA ASN A 296 -20.12 -12.52 16.63
C ASN A 296 -21.12 -11.98 15.61
N GLN A 297 -21.01 -12.37 14.34
CA GLN A 297 -21.80 -11.83 13.23
C GLN A 297 -21.71 -10.30 13.14
N ILE A 298 -20.49 -9.77 13.23
CA ILE A 298 -20.20 -8.34 13.19
C ILE A 298 -19.31 -8.03 11.99
N LEU A 299 -19.84 -7.22 11.07
CA LEU A 299 -19.11 -6.66 9.95
C LEU A 299 -18.57 -5.28 10.33
N PHE A 300 -17.31 -5.02 9.99
CA PHE A 300 -16.67 -3.72 10.08
C PHE A 300 -16.32 -3.24 8.68
N PHE A 301 -16.55 -1.96 8.42
CA PHE A 301 -16.07 -1.33 7.20
C PHE A 301 -15.65 0.09 7.49
N ASN A 302 -14.81 0.61 6.62
CA ASN A 302 -14.43 2.00 6.65
C ASN A 302 -14.62 2.65 5.27
N GLU A 303 -14.72 3.97 5.33
CA GLU A 303 -14.81 4.82 4.17
C GLU A 303 -13.58 5.70 4.08
N LYS A 304 -13.19 6.04 2.85
CA LYS A 304 -12.04 6.91 2.58
C LYS A 304 -12.06 8.19 3.40
N THR A 305 -13.23 8.69 3.79
CA THR A 305 -13.44 9.97 4.48
C THR A 305 -13.30 9.91 6.01
N GLY A 306 -12.57 8.95 6.56
CA GLY A 306 -12.28 8.92 8.00
C GLY A 306 -13.37 8.29 8.88
N ARG A 307 -14.40 7.66 8.29
CA ARG A 307 -15.50 7.03 9.03
C ARG A 307 -15.31 5.53 9.13
N ILE A 308 -15.52 4.98 10.32
CA ILE A 308 -15.50 3.54 10.57
C ILE A 308 -16.83 3.13 11.19
N PHE A 309 -17.41 2.06 10.66
CA PHE A 309 -18.70 1.54 11.05
C PHE A 309 -18.60 0.11 11.56
N GLN A 310 -19.46 -0.18 12.52
CA GLN A 310 -19.77 -1.52 12.99
C GLN A 310 -21.19 -1.87 12.56
N VAL A 311 -21.37 -3.08 12.05
CA VAL A 311 -22.62 -3.58 11.47
C VAL A 311 -22.91 -4.94 12.08
N ARG A 312 -24.00 -5.05 12.84
CA ARG A 312 -24.49 -6.30 13.42
C ARG A 312 -25.47 -6.95 12.45
N LEU A 313 -25.12 -8.13 11.96
CA LEU A 313 -25.94 -8.85 10.99
C LEU A 313 -27.12 -9.54 11.70
N GLY A 314 -28.23 -9.68 10.99
CA GLY A 314 -29.44 -10.32 11.49
C GLY A 314 -30.12 -9.59 12.66
N LYS A 315 -29.70 -8.36 12.99
CA LYS A 315 -30.26 -7.56 14.08
C LYS A 315 -30.81 -6.25 13.54
N THR A 316 -32.13 -6.11 13.49
CA THR A 316 -32.77 -4.84 13.14
C THR A 316 -32.62 -3.81 14.27
N MET A 317 -32.35 -2.56 13.92
CA MET A 317 -32.28 -1.45 14.88
C MET A 317 -33.65 -1.15 15.49
N THR A 318 -33.69 -0.92 16.80
CA THR A 318 -34.88 -0.39 17.49
C THR A 318 -35.16 1.05 17.06
N ALA A 319 -36.39 1.54 17.28
CA ALA A 319 -36.74 2.94 16.97
C ALA A 319 -35.80 3.95 17.65
N ARG A 320 -35.43 3.69 18.91
CA ARG A 320 -34.46 4.50 19.65
C ARG A 320 -33.07 4.48 19.02
N GLN A 321 -32.62 3.32 18.55
CA GLN A 321 -31.33 3.21 17.86
C GLN A 321 -31.36 3.94 16.52
N LYS A 322 -32.45 3.83 15.74
CA LYS A 322 -32.63 4.57 14.48
C LYS A 322 -32.59 6.09 14.72
N ALA A 323 -33.23 6.57 15.78
CA ALA A 323 -33.21 7.98 16.16
C ALA A 323 -31.82 8.50 16.58
N SER A 324 -30.90 7.61 16.97
CA SER A 324 -29.51 7.97 17.32
C SER A 324 -28.54 7.98 16.14
N ILE A 325 -29.01 7.64 14.94
CA ILE A 325 -28.18 7.67 13.72
C ILE A 325 -27.93 9.12 13.34
N LEU A 326 -26.67 9.44 13.03
CA LEU A 326 -26.30 10.77 12.55
C LEU A 326 -26.96 11.03 11.20
N PRO A 327 -27.47 12.25 10.93
CA PRO A 327 -28.16 12.57 9.67
C PRO A 327 -27.38 12.13 8.42
N ASP A 328 -26.06 12.31 8.42
CA ASP A 328 -25.16 11.94 7.31
C ASP A 328 -25.00 10.42 7.06
N ASP A 329 -25.46 9.58 7.99
CA ASP A 329 -25.39 8.11 7.91
C ASP A 329 -26.75 7.47 7.62
N ALA A 330 -27.83 8.25 7.62
CA ALA A 330 -29.18 7.73 7.41
C ALA A 330 -29.33 6.99 6.07
N SER A 331 -28.54 7.37 5.06
CA SER A 331 -28.50 6.71 3.74
C SER A 331 -27.92 5.29 3.76
N ILE A 332 -27.23 4.89 4.84
CA ILE A 332 -26.54 3.59 4.92
C ILE A 332 -27.48 2.49 5.47
N VAL A 333 -28.58 2.88 6.09
CA VAL A 333 -29.44 1.98 6.86
C VAL A 333 -30.21 1.04 5.93
N SER A 334 -30.04 -0.27 6.16
CA SER A 334 -30.74 -1.33 5.43
C SER A 334 -31.62 -2.17 6.39
N PRO A 335 -32.76 -2.74 5.94
CA PRO A 335 -33.56 -3.68 6.74
C PRO A 335 -32.74 -4.88 7.22
N GLY A 336 -32.98 -5.35 8.45
CA GLY A 336 -32.31 -6.55 9.01
C GLY A 336 -30.88 -6.31 9.52
N VAL A 337 -30.41 -5.07 9.55
CA VAL A 337 -29.02 -4.73 9.89
C VAL A 337 -28.94 -3.65 10.97
N GLY A 338 -28.03 -3.85 11.92
CA GLY A 338 -27.79 -2.96 13.05
C GLY A 338 -26.51 -2.17 12.89
N ILE A 339 -26.58 -0.93 12.39
CA ILE A 339 -25.39 -0.12 12.13
C ILE A 339 -25.08 0.88 13.26
N ARG A 340 -23.79 1.09 13.52
CA ARG A 340 -23.27 2.10 14.43
C ARG A 340 -21.96 2.67 13.88
N ARG A 341 -21.86 4.00 13.80
CA ARG A 341 -20.57 4.66 13.58
C ARG A 341 -19.72 4.54 14.85
N ILE A 342 -18.52 3.97 14.75
CA ILE A 342 -17.63 3.72 15.90
C ILE A 342 -16.45 4.69 15.95
N ALA A 343 -16.05 5.26 14.81
CA ALA A 343 -15.05 6.33 14.76
C ALA A 343 -15.40 7.35 13.67
N THR A 344 -15.16 8.63 13.98
CA THR A 344 -15.07 9.73 13.01
C THR A 344 -13.73 10.40 13.22
N LEU A 345 -12.80 10.19 12.29
CA LEU A 345 -11.51 10.86 12.30
C LEU A 345 -11.63 12.22 11.61
N ALA A 346 -10.57 13.03 11.68
CA ALA A 346 -10.52 14.30 10.99
C ALA A 346 -10.89 14.11 9.51
N SER A 347 -11.62 15.05 8.91
CA SER A 347 -12.13 14.92 7.53
C SER A 347 -11.04 14.69 6.49
N MET A 348 -9.80 15.10 6.79
CA MET A 348 -8.65 14.86 5.93
C MET A 348 -8.07 13.45 6.07
N THR A 349 -8.32 12.73 7.17
CA THR A 349 -7.79 11.38 7.41
C THR A 349 -8.36 10.40 6.39
N ARG A 350 -7.47 9.84 5.56
CA ARG A 350 -7.82 8.87 4.54
C ARG A 350 -7.63 7.46 5.08
N LEU A 351 -8.73 6.72 5.16
CA LEU A 351 -8.74 5.33 5.60
C LEU A 351 -8.64 4.37 4.42
N ASP A 352 -7.91 3.27 4.63
CA ASP A 352 -7.78 2.20 3.64
C ASP A 352 -8.01 0.83 4.29
N GLY A 353 -7.08 -0.12 4.30
CA GLY A 353 -7.25 -1.45 4.87
C GLY A 353 -7.81 -1.45 6.29
N ILE A 354 -8.67 -2.42 6.59
CA ILE A 354 -9.25 -2.66 7.92
C ILE A 354 -9.20 -4.16 8.20
N ALA A 355 -8.90 -4.55 9.43
CA ALA A 355 -8.91 -5.95 9.87
C ALA A 355 -9.36 -6.05 11.32
N VAL A 356 -9.94 -7.17 11.70
CA VAL A 356 -10.49 -7.38 13.05
C VAL A 356 -10.03 -8.72 13.61
N ASP A 357 -9.62 -8.70 14.88
CA ASP A 357 -9.35 -9.90 15.68
C ASP A 357 -10.33 -10.01 16.85
N SER A 358 -10.17 -11.02 17.70
CA SER A 358 -10.99 -11.23 18.91
C SER A 358 -11.01 -10.03 19.88
N LYS A 359 -9.98 -9.18 19.89
CA LYS A 359 -9.75 -8.11 20.88
C LYS A 359 -9.72 -6.69 20.28
N TYR A 360 -9.18 -6.53 19.09
CA TYR A 360 -8.83 -5.29 18.45
C TYR A 360 -9.43 -5.18 17.04
N LEU A 361 -9.71 -3.93 16.66
CA LEU A 361 -9.93 -3.52 15.29
C LEU A 361 -8.71 -2.74 14.84
N TYR A 362 -8.16 -3.05 13.66
CA TYR A 362 -7.01 -2.36 13.07
C TYR A 362 -7.41 -1.67 11.78
N TRP A 363 -6.76 -0.56 11.45
CA TRP A 363 -6.92 0.11 10.17
C TRP A 363 -5.69 0.90 9.75
N CYS A 364 -5.60 1.14 8.45
CA CYS A 364 -4.59 2.00 7.84
C CYS A 364 -5.12 3.42 7.67
N GLU A 365 -4.33 4.41 8.07
CA GLU A 365 -4.53 5.82 7.82
C GLU A 365 -3.45 6.31 6.85
N THR A 366 -3.81 6.37 5.58
CA THR A 366 -2.86 6.54 4.48
C THR A 366 -2.15 7.89 4.56
N ASN A 367 -2.88 8.98 4.72
CA ASN A 367 -2.30 10.33 4.67
C ASN A 367 -1.56 10.75 5.94
N THR A 368 -1.82 10.09 7.08
CA THR A 368 -1.11 10.31 8.35
C THR A 368 0.00 9.28 8.56
N ASN A 369 0.26 8.41 7.56
CA ASN A 369 1.26 7.35 7.63
C ASN A 369 1.18 6.58 8.94
N THR A 370 -0.01 6.09 9.25
CA THR A 370 -0.30 5.44 10.52
C THR A 370 -1.04 4.12 10.31
N VAL A 371 -0.60 3.06 10.98
CA VAL A 371 -1.43 1.90 11.28
C VAL A 371 -1.94 2.07 12.71
N ALA A 372 -3.25 2.15 12.85
CA ALA A 372 -3.91 2.32 14.12
C ALA A 372 -4.68 1.07 14.50
N ARG A 373 -4.99 0.97 15.80
CA ARG A 373 -5.92 -0.01 16.34
C ARG A 373 -6.83 0.61 17.38
N ALA A 374 -7.87 -0.12 17.76
CA ALA A 374 -8.64 0.17 18.95
C ALA A 374 -9.14 -1.12 19.60
N LEU A 375 -9.30 -1.11 20.92
CA LEU A 375 -10.00 -2.19 21.62
C LEU A 375 -11.47 -2.20 21.18
N ARG A 376 -12.00 -3.37 20.87
CA ARG A 376 -13.39 -3.51 20.36
C ARG A 376 -14.47 -3.10 21.38
N ARG A 377 -14.12 -2.99 22.66
CA ARG A 377 -15.05 -2.61 23.74
C ARG A 377 -15.26 -1.10 23.84
N ASP A 378 -14.24 -0.30 23.57
CA ASP A 378 -14.22 1.15 23.82
C ASP A 378 -13.89 1.98 22.58
N PHE A 379 -13.41 1.33 21.51
CA PHE A 379 -12.99 1.92 20.24
C PHE A 379 -12.03 3.12 20.41
N GLN A 380 -11.24 3.13 21.48
CA GLN A 380 -10.24 4.17 21.68
C GLN A 380 -9.05 3.93 20.73
N ARG A 381 -8.85 4.90 19.83
CA ARG A 381 -7.77 4.87 18.84
C ARG A 381 -6.39 4.87 19.50
N GLN A 382 -5.55 3.96 19.06
CA GLN A 382 -4.15 3.80 19.45
C GLN A 382 -3.29 3.68 18.21
N VAL A 383 -2.16 4.41 18.17
CA VAL A 383 -1.17 4.26 17.11
C VAL A 383 -0.33 3.01 17.39
N VAL A 384 -0.27 2.11 16.40
CA VAL A 384 0.53 0.88 16.46
C VAL A 384 1.83 1.04 15.71
N VAL A 385 1.75 1.58 14.49
CA VAL A 385 2.92 1.86 13.65
C VAL A 385 2.76 3.25 13.05
N GLY A 386 3.83 4.02 13.11
CA GLY A 386 3.93 5.32 12.48
C GLY A 386 3.31 6.47 13.25
N GLY A 387 2.80 7.48 12.55
CA GLY A 387 2.24 8.69 13.19
C GLY A 387 3.24 9.60 13.92
N THR A 388 4.54 9.30 13.85
CA THR A 388 5.61 10.13 14.41
C THR A 388 6.46 10.75 13.30
N ALA A 389 7.18 11.83 13.62
CA ALA A 389 8.10 12.52 12.69
C ALA A 389 9.25 11.62 12.17
N ASN A 390 9.46 10.46 12.79
CA ASN A 390 10.49 9.47 12.46
C ASN A 390 9.91 8.17 11.88
N SER A 391 8.62 8.11 11.60
CA SER A 391 8.03 6.93 10.97
C SER A 391 8.54 6.74 9.55
N MET A 392 9.03 5.53 9.25
CA MET A 392 9.37 5.09 7.88
C MET A 392 8.15 4.57 7.11
N LEU A 393 6.95 4.64 7.70
CA LEU A 393 5.72 4.14 7.09
C LEU A 393 5.29 5.09 5.96
N SER A 394 5.05 4.56 4.76
CA SER A 394 4.66 5.36 3.61
C SER A 394 3.31 4.91 3.04
N TRP A 395 2.26 5.69 3.31
CA TRP A 395 0.92 5.48 2.76
C TRP A 395 0.44 4.03 2.94
N PRO A 396 0.18 3.61 4.18
CA PRO A 396 -0.34 2.28 4.45
C PRO A 396 -1.69 2.08 3.75
N ARG A 397 -1.87 0.90 3.17
CA ARG A 397 -2.93 0.56 2.20
C ARG A 397 -3.71 -0.69 2.60
N GLY A 398 -3.02 -1.80 2.81
CA GLY A 398 -3.62 -3.08 3.20
C GLY A 398 -3.25 -3.44 4.63
N ILE A 399 -4.10 -4.20 5.30
CA ILE A 399 -3.78 -4.82 6.58
C ILE A 399 -4.43 -6.20 6.65
N ALA A 400 -3.68 -7.19 7.11
CA ALA A 400 -4.13 -8.56 7.33
C ALA A 400 -3.54 -9.09 8.63
N LEU A 401 -4.24 -10.01 9.30
CA LEU A 401 -3.85 -10.49 10.63
C LEU A 401 -3.36 -11.93 10.55
N GLY A 402 -2.36 -12.24 11.37
CA GLY A 402 -1.91 -13.59 11.66
C GLY A 402 -2.87 -14.29 12.64
N SER A 403 -2.40 -15.37 13.28
CA SER A 403 -3.25 -16.17 14.18
C SER A 403 -3.50 -15.50 15.53
N ASP A 404 -4.76 -15.58 15.98
CA ASP A 404 -5.21 -15.17 17.32
C ASP A 404 -4.90 -16.26 18.37
N ASP A 405 -5.14 -17.50 17.99
CA ASP A 405 -4.92 -18.70 18.80
C ASP A 405 -3.53 -19.27 18.49
N GLY A 406 -2.76 -19.61 19.53
CA GLY A 406 -1.30 -19.76 19.49
C GLY A 406 -0.71 -20.85 18.58
N ASP A 407 0.62 -20.76 18.45
CA ASP A 407 1.62 -21.75 17.99
C ASP A 407 1.61 -22.27 16.56
N ILE A 408 0.70 -21.82 15.69
CA ILE A 408 0.82 -22.16 14.25
C ILE A 408 1.81 -21.20 13.57
N ASN A 409 2.99 -21.74 13.23
CA ASN A 409 4.02 -21.14 12.35
C ASN A 409 4.57 -19.77 12.79
N ASP A 410 4.74 -19.53 14.09
CA ASP A 410 5.22 -18.25 14.65
C ASP A 410 4.34 -17.02 14.32
N LEU A 411 3.15 -17.17 13.72
CA LEU A 411 2.27 -16.06 13.29
C LEU A 411 1.45 -15.43 14.41
N LYS A 412 1.65 -15.91 15.65
CA LYS A 412 0.89 -15.48 16.81
C LYS A 412 1.00 -13.97 16.99
N HIS A 413 -0.14 -13.32 17.21
CA HIS A 413 -0.19 -11.88 17.50
C HIS A 413 0.50 -11.02 16.43
N SER A 414 0.60 -11.49 15.19
CA SER A 414 1.23 -10.74 14.11
C SER A 414 0.20 -10.03 13.27
N PHE A 415 0.54 -8.87 12.74
CA PHE A 415 -0.22 -8.20 11.69
C PHE A 415 0.71 -7.81 10.56
N TYR A 416 0.17 -7.82 9.35
CA TYR A 416 0.87 -7.49 8.12
C TYR A 416 0.21 -6.26 7.55
N TYR A 417 1.00 -5.28 7.12
CA TYR A 417 0.47 -4.11 6.44
C TYR A 417 1.28 -3.82 5.19
N SER A 418 0.56 -3.39 4.14
CA SER A 418 1.18 -2.99 2.89
C SER A 418 1.27 -1.48 2.77
N GLU A 419 2.27 -1.02 2.04
CA GLU A 419 2.56 0.37 1.73
C GLU A 419 2.42 0.60 0.23
N TYR A 420 2.01 1.82 -0.13
CA TYR A 420 1.85 2.20 -1.54
C TYR A 420 3.13 2.04 -2.39
N THR A 421 4.29 2.07 -1.74
CA THR A 421 5.61 1.94 -2.36
C THR A 421 5.97 0.50 -2.74
N GLY A 422 5.09 -0.47 -2.49
CA GLY A 422 5.38 -1.88 -2.74
C GLY A 422 6.21 -2.50 -1.62
N ARG A 423 5.90 -2.17 -0.36
CA ARG A 423 6.46 -2.83 0.84
C ARG A 423 5.34 -3.51 1.63
N VAL A 424 5.55 -4.74 2.11
CA VAL A 424 4.75 -5.37 3.16
C VAL A 424 5.62 -5.56 4.39
N SER A 425 5.15 -5.05 5.51
CA SER A 425 5.86 -5.16 6.77
C SER A 425 5.04 -5.97 7.77
N ARG A 426 5.73 -6.79 8.56
CA ARG A 426 5.15 -7.53 9.68
C ARG A 426 5.38 -6.77 10.98
N GLY A 427 4.31 -6.54 11.74
CA GLY A 427 4.36 -6.01 13.10
C GLY A 427 3.88 -7.04 14.12
N SER A 428 4.28 -6.86 15.38
CA SER A 428 3.71 -7.61 16.51
C SER A 428 2.64 -6.78 17.20
N SER A 429 1.47 -7.37 17.46
CA SER A 429 0.37 -6.75 18.19
C SER A 429 0.72 -6.51 19.66
N GLN A 430 1.87 -7.00 20.14
CA GLN A 430 2.43 -6.70 21.46
C GLN A 430 3.42 -5.53 21.45
N THR A 431 3.86 -5.03 20.29
CA THR A 431 4.79 -3.89 20.21
C THR A 431 4.16 -2.63 20.82
N VAL A 432 4.97 -1.92 21.62
CA VAL A 432 4.55 -0.82 22.49
C VAL A 432 3.98 0.37 21.70
N ILE A 433 2.88 0.88 22.24
CA ILE A 433 2.08 2.02 21.82
C ILE A 433 2.92 3.31 21.84
N VAL A 434 3.01 4.02 20.72
CA VAL A 434 3.45 5.43 20.71
C VAL A 434 2.22 6.32 20.72
N ASN A 435 1.60 6.48 21.89
CA ASN A 435 0.68 7.58 22.14
C ASN A 435 1.39 8.52 23.14
N GLU A 436 2.22 9.42 22.63
CA GLU A 436 2.38 10.71 23.31
C GLU A 436 1.03 11.41 23.16
N TYR A 437 0.20 11.39 24.21
CA TYR A 437 -0.73 12.48 24.58
C TYR A 437 -1.61 12.17 25.81
N ASN A 438 -1.59 10.96 26.39
CA ASN A 438 -2.44 10.65 27.55
C ASN A 438 -1.73 10.37 28.88
N LEU A 439 -0.39 10.36 28.94
CA LEU A 439 0.30 10.17 30.23
C LEU A 439 0.32 11.43 31.10
N PHE A 440 0.36 12.62 30.48
CA PHE A 440 0.41 13.88 31.23
C PHE A 440 -0.91 14.26 31.88
N VAL A 441 -2.07 13.93 31.27
CA VAL A 441 -3.37 14.34 31.81
C VAL A 441 -3.82 13.45 32.98
N SER A 442 -3.55 12.14 32.96
CA SER A 442 -3.93 11.24 34.06
C SER A 442 -3.06 11.43 35.30
N ILE A 443 -1.76 11.70 35.13
CA ILE A 443 -0.85 11.97 36.24
C ILE A 443 -1.07 13.39 36.77
N ALA A 444 -1.33 14.36 35.89
CA ALA A 444 -1.72 15.70 36.34
C ALA A 444 -3.05 15.68 37.11
N HIS A 445 -4.08 14.95 36.68
CA HIS A 445 -5.36 14.89 37.42
C HIS A 445 -5.22 14.19 38.79
N SER A 446 -4.36 13.18 38.93
CA SER A 446 -4.11 12.51 40.21
C SER A 446 -3.20 13.32 41.14
N LEU A 447 -2.33 14.16 40.59
CA LEU A 447 -1.46 15.07 41.36
C LEU A 447 -2.16 16.39 41.73
N PHE A 448 -3.07 16.91 40.90
CA PHE A 448 -3.77 18.18 41.17
C PHE A 448 -4.86 18.05 42.23
N ASN A 449 -5.48 16.87 42.39
CA ASN A 449 -6.49 16.64 43.43
C ASN A 449 -5.93 16.27 44.81
N SER A 450 -4.60 16.09 44.96
CA SER A 450 -4.00 15.80 46.27
C SER A 450 -3.32 17.02 46.94
N HIS A 451 -3.26 18.17 46.26
CA HIS A 451 -2.60 19.37 46.79
C HIS A 451 -3.43 20.65 46.59
N HIS A 452 -4.62 20.69 47.19
CA HIS A 452 -5.25 21.95 47.61
C HIS A 452 -5.35 22.01 49.14
N SER A 453 -4.27 22.49 49.77
CA SER A 453 -4.39 23.24 51.02
C SER A 453 -3.21 24.22 51.13
N LYS A 454 -3.54 25.51 51.05
CA LYS A 454 -2.77 26.70 51.46
C LYS A 454 -1.62 27.18 50.54
N GLN A 455 -1.87 28.35 49.93
CA GLN A 455 -0.87 29.31 49.46
C GLN A 455 -0.04 29.91 50.63
N PRO A 456 1.19 30.43 50.41
CA PRO A 456 1.34 31.86 50.06
C PRO A 456 2.44 32.24 49.04
N LYS A 457 2.12 33.35 48.36
CA LYS A 457 2.85 34.47 47.73
C LYS A 457 4.40 34.55 47.73
N HIS A 458 4.86 35.11 46.59
CA HIS A 458 6.06 35.89 46.29
C HIS A 458 7.34 35.23 45.73
N GLN A 459 7.73 35.80 44.58
CA GLN A 459 9.07 36.12 44.08
C GLN A 459 9.83 35.17 43.13
N LYS A 460 10.09 35.77 41.96
CA LYS A 460 11.32 35.77 41.14
C LYS A 460 11.61 34.58 40.21
N MET A 461 11.33 34.86 38.94
CA MET A 461 12.17 34.55 37.78
C MET A 461 13.66 34.57 38.14
N VAL A 462 14.36 33.46 37.92
CA VAL A 462 15.83 33.41 37.80
C VAL A 462 16.16 32.51 36.61
N SER A 463 16.82 33.10 35.62
CA SER A 463 17.44 32.39 34.52
C SER A 463 18.64 31.60 35.03
N PHE A 464 18.79 30.34 34.61
CA PHE A 464 20.08 29.65 34.65
C PHE A 464 20.52 29.31 33.24
N SER A 465 21.49 30.11 32.78
CA SER A 465 22.29 29.92 31.58
C SER A 465 23.51 29.05 31.91
N LYS A 466 23.89 28.20 30.94
CA LYS A 466 25.27 27.74 30.69
C LYS A 466 26.05 27.13 31.87
N THR A 467 25.72 25.89 32.25
CA THR A 467 26.71 24.93 32.80
C THR A 467 26.25 23.50 32.51
N SER A 468 26.58 22.96 31.34
CA SER A 468 26.52 21.51 31.06
C SER A 468 27.49 21.06 29.95
N LEU A 469 28.09 21.99 29.20
CA LEU A 469 29.26 21.72 28.34
C LEU A 469 30.55 21.79 29.17
N ALA A 470 30.81 20.80 30.02
CA ALA A 470 32.15 20.60 30.61
C ALA A 470 32.35 19.18 31.18
N ILE A 471 31.29 18.39 31.38
CA ILE A 471 31.40 17.00 31.86
C ILE A 471 31.49 15.99 30.69
N LEU A 472 31.28 16.44 29.44
CA LEU A 472 31.35 15.59 28.25
C LEU A 472 32.75 15.47 27.61
N PHE A 473 33.79 16.11 28.16
CA PHE A 473 35.16 16.06 27.60
C PHE A 473 36.23 15.48 28.54
N ALA A 474 35.82 14.66 29.52
CA ALA A 474 36.74 13.88 30.36
C ALA A 474 36.50 12.35 30.27
N ILE A 475 35.94 11.87 29.14
CA ILE A 475 35.92 10.45 28.75
C ILE A 475 36.28 10.33 27.26
N SER A 476 37.34 11.02 26.84
CA SER A 476 37.85 10.95 25.46
C SER A 476 39.36 10.81 25.45
N ALA A 477 39.87 9.81 26.18
CA ALA A 477 41.25 9.35 26.04
C ALA A 477 41.40 7.82 26.08
N THR A 478 40.30 7.06 26.05
CA THR A 478 40.33 5.59 25.94
C THR A 478 39.08 5.05 25.25
N SER A 479 38.88 5.39 23.98
CA SER A 479 38.09 4.53 23.09
C SER A 479 38.57 4.74 21.66
N THR A 480 39.37 3.81 21.18
CA THR A 480 39.60 3.61 19.76
C THR A 480 38.39 2.87 19.19
N ASP A 481 37.23 3.53 19.10
CA ASP A 481 36.02 2.85 18.62
C ASP A 481 35.52 3.42 17.30
N ALA A 482 35.60 2.53 16.31
CA ALA A 482 34.93 2.60 15.02
C ALA A 482 33.41 2.86 15.14
N ASP A 483 32.82 2.69 16.33
CA ASP A 483 31.40 2.89 16.63
C ASP A 483 30.92 4.33 16.49
N VAL A 484 31.75 5.33 16.80
CA VAL A 484 31.35 6.75 16.60
C VAL A 484 31.27 7.07 15.11
N SER A 485 32.20 6.54 14.32
CA SER A 485 32.22 6.68 12.85
C SER A 485 31.13 5.82 12.19
N GLY A 486 30.81 4.66 12.76
CA GLY A 486 29.72 3.78 12.35
C GLY A 486 28.35 4.40 12.59
N ASN A 487 28.12 5.00 13.76
CA ASN A 487 26.85 5.66 14.10
C ASN A 487 26.59 6.92 13.26
N LEU A 488 27.62 7.72 12.96
CA LEU A 488 27.49 8.87 12.05
C LEU A 488 27.25 8.43 10.59
N ARG A 489 27.85 7.32 10.14
CA ARG A 489 27.57 6.72 8.82
C ARG A 489 26.17 6.10 8.75
N HIS A 490 25.69 5.53 9.85
CA HIS A 490 24.35 4.97 9.97
C HIS A 490 23.29 6.08 9.94
N GLU A 491 23.40 7.13 10.77
CA GLU A 491 22.49 8.29 10.73
C GLU A 491 22.49 8.98 9.35
N SER A 492 23.66 9.13 8.71
CA SER A 492 23.76 9.74 7.38
C SER A 492 23.16 8.84 6.28
N ARG A 493 23.21 7.51 6.41
CA ARG A 493 22.51 6.55 5.52
C ARG A 493 21.00 6.54 5.78
N THR A 494 20.55 6.67 7.03
CA THR A 494 19.13 6.76 7.38
C THR A 494 18.50 8.07 6.87
N LEU A 495 19.23 9.19 6.94
CA LEU A 495 18.80 10.48 6.34
C LEU A 495 18.86 10.48 4.81
N GLN A 496 19.83 9.77 4.20
CA GLN A 496 19.90 9.56 2.76
C GLN A 496 18.70 8.75 2.26
N ALA A 497 18.36 7.64 2.93
CA ALA A 497 17.20 6.81 2.63
C ALA A 497 15.85 7.52 2.90
N LYS A 498 15.81 8.47 3.84
CA LYS A 498 14.60 9.26 4.21
C LYS A 498 14.11 10.20 3.09
N TYR A 499 14.94 10.56 2.12
CA TYR A 499 14.58 11.59 1.13
C TYR A 499 14.89 11.25 -0.34
N THR A 500 15.42 10.06 -0.65
CA THR A 500 15.51 9.58 -2.04
C THR A 500 14.13 9.27 -2.68
N SER A 501 13.03 9.28 -1.91
CA SER A 501 11.67 9.21 -2.46
C SER A 501 11.11 10.60 -2.78
N THR A 502 10.96 10.90 -4.08
CA THR A 502 10.43 12.16 -4.62
C THR A 502 9.03 12.52 -4.07
N SER A 503 8.26 11.52 -3.63
CA SER A 503 6.85 11.64 -3.25
C SER A 503 6.58 12.07 -1.80
N GLN A 504 7.49 11.82 -0.84
CA GLN A 504 7.26 12.16 0.58
C GLN A 504 7.51 13.64 0.92
N TYR A 505 8.55 14.26 0.34
CA TYR A 505 8.82 15.67 0.61
C TYR A 505 7.93 16.60 -0.22
N ALA A 506 7.55 16.23 -1.45
CA ALA A 506 6.85 17.15 -2.35
C ALA A 506 5.46 17.54 -1.81
N ALA A 507 4.71 16.56 -1.27
CA ALA A 507 3.40 16.81 -0.66
C ALA A 507 3.52 17.61 0.65
N SER A 508 4.49 17.26 1.51
CA SER A 508 4.78 17.99 2.75
C SER A 508 5.22 19.44 2.47
N MET A 509 6.00 19.63 1.41
CA MET A 509 6.46 20.93 0.94
C MET A 509 5.30 21.78 0.42
N LEU A 510 4.44 21.22 -0.44
CA LEU A 510 3.25 21.92 -0.93
C LEU A 510 2.33 22.30 0.23
N ALA A 511 2.10 21.39 1.18
CA ALA A 511 1.28 21.67 2.36
C ALA A 511 1.87 22.81 3.20
N SER A 512 3.20 22.82 3.38
CA SER A 512 3.91 23.88 4.10
C SER A 512 3.80 25.22 3.37
N VAL A 513 3.97 25.24 2.05
CA VAL A 513 3.80 26.43 1.20
C VAL A 513 2.37 26.95 1.28
N ASN A 514 1.38 26.08 1.11
CA ASN A 514 -0.03 26.45 1.14
C ASN A 514 -0.49 26.92 2.54
N ALA A 515 0.09 26.39 3.62
CA ALA A 515 -0.16 26.90 4.97
C ALA A 515 0.33 28.35 5.13
N GLN A 516 1.51 28.69 4.59
CA GLN A 516 2.02 30.06 4.61
C GLN A 516 1.17 31.00 3.73
N ARG A 517 0.69 30.52 2.59
CA ARG A 517 -0.19 31.28 1.69
C ARG A 517 -1.58 31.51 2.30
N ALA A 518 -2.17 30.49 2.92
CA ALA A 518 -3.45 30.58 3.60
C ALA A 518 -3.39 31.58 4.78
N ALA A 519 -2.27 31.63 5.52
CA ALA A 519 -2.06 32.61 6.58
C ALA A 519 -2.02 34.08 6.08
N GLN A 520 -1.95 34.30 4.76
CA GLN A 520 -2.00 35.61 4.11
C GLN A 520 -3.25 35.79 3.23
N GLY A 521 -4.23 34.87 3.32
CA GLY A 521 -5.45 34.92 2.50
C GLY A 521 -5.23 34.64 1.01
N LEU A 522 -4.09 34.05 0.64
CA LEU A 522 -3.76 33.76 -0.76
C LEU A 522 -4.30 32.39 -1.19
N PRO A 523 -4.70 32.24 -2.47
CA PRO A 523 -5.13 30.95 -3.01
C PRO A 523 -4.05 29.86 -2.89
N ALA A 524 -4.49 28.64 -2.60
CA ALA A 524 -3.62 27.47 -2.58
C ALA A 524 -3.06 27.20 -3.97
N LEU A 525 -1.80 26.77 -4.01
CA LEU A 525 -1.19 26.22 -5.21
C LEU A 525 -1.50 24.73 -5.32
N CYS A 526 -1.49 24.22 -6.54
CA CYS A 526 -1.54 22.81 -6.83
C CYS A 526 -0.23 22.34 -7.49
N MET A 527 0.03 21.02 -7.47
CA MET A 527 1.22 20.48 -8.14
C MET A 527 1.08 20.52 -9.66
N ASN A 528 2.21 20.76 -10.34
CA ASN A 528 2.34 20.58 -11.78
C ASN A 528 3.58 19.75 -12.11
N ALA A 529 3.41 18.68 -12.89
CA ALA A 529 4.47 17.71 -13.21
C ALA A 529 5.66 18.33 -13.95
N LYS A 530 5.41 19.32 -14.82
CA LYS A 530 6.47 19.99 -15.59
C LYS A 530 7.32 20.89 -14.69
N LEU A 531 6.70 21.60 -13.75
CA LEU A 531 7.43 22.35 -12.72
C LEU A 531 8.23 21.42 -11.80
N MET A 532 7.70 20.25 -11.46
CA MET A 532 8.44 19.24 -10.69
C MET A 532 9.66 18.72 -11.47
N ALA A 533 9.52 18.43 -12.76
CA ALA A 533 10.62 18.01 -13.62
C ALA A 533 11.74 19.07 -13.69
N ALA A 534 11.37 20.34 -13.84
CA ALA A 534 12.32 21.45 -13.83
C ALA A 534 13.05 21.58 -12.48
N SER A 535 12.33 21.44 -11.36
CA SER A 535 12.92 21.43 -10.02
C SER A 535 13.86 20.25 -9.82
N MET A 536 13.49 19.07 -10.31
CA MET A 536 14.27 17.83 -10.16
C MET A 536 15.59 17.92 -10.91
N ARG A 537 15.55 18.40 -12.16
CA ARG A 537 16.76 18.66 -12.94
C ARG A 537 17.74 19.53 -12.16
N HIS A 538 17.25 20.59 -11.51
CA HIS A 538 18.11 21.55 -10.83
C HIS A 538 18.66 21.03 -9.49
N SER A 539 17.82 20.40 -8.65
CA SER A 539 18.29 19.80 -7.40
C SER A 539 19.34 18.72 -7.65
N THR A 540 19.13 17.87 -8.68
CA THR A 540 20.10 16.85 -9.06
C THR A 540 21.40 17.47 -9.58
N ASP A 541 21.32 18.50 -10.42
CA ASP A 541 22.50 19.20 -10.94
C ASP A 541 23.35 19.80 -9.80
N MET A 542 22.72 20.54 -8.88
CA MET A 542 23.38 21.08 -7.68
C MET A 542 24.03 19.99 -6.83
N ALA A 543 23.34 18.85 -6.65
CA ALA A 543 23.84 17.75 -5.85
C ALA A 543 25.01 17.01 -6.52
N VAL A 544 24.94 16.74 -7.81
CA VAL A 544 25.96 16.02 -8.58
C VAL A 544 27.23 16.85 -8.73
N ASN A 545 27.08 18.14 -9.07
CA ASN A 545 28.21 19.03 -9.32
C ASN A 545 28.63 19.83 -8.07
N ASN A 546 28.07 19.49 -6.91
CA ASN A 546 28.47 20.00 -5.60
C ASN A 546 28.47 21.54 -5.48
N PHE A 547 27.36 22.18 -5.86
CA PHE A 547 27.22 23.64 -5.81
C PHE A 547 25.79 24.05 -5.39
N MET A 548 25.61 25.32 -4.99
CA MET A 548 24.30 25.91 -4.74
C MET A 548 24.20 27.24 -5.51
N SER A 549 23.29 27.31 -6.48
CA SER A 549 23.06 28.48 -7.32
C SER A 549 21.68 28.39 -7.98
N HIS A 550 21.13 29.52 -8.42
CA HIS A 550 19.95 29.55 -9.31
C HIS A 550 20.30 29.19 -10.76
N THR A 551 21.58 29.32 -11.15
CA THR A 551 22.09 28.95 -12.48
C THR A 551 22.65 27.55 -12.43
N GLY A 552 22.27 26.69 -13.39
CA GLY A 552 22.77 25.32 -13.50
C GLY A 552 24.22 25.25 -13.95
N SER A 553 24.85 24.09 -13.78
CA SER A 553 26.24 23.84 -14.23
C SER A 553 26.39 23.96 -15.76
N ASP A 554 25.30 23.75 -16.49
CA ASP A 554 25.16 23.94 -17.94
C ASP A 554 24.82 25.37 -18.35
N GLY A 555 24.82 26.32 -17.40
CA GLY A 555 24.42 27.71 -17.63
C GLY A 555 22.91 27.93 -17.71
N SER A 556 22.09 26.91 -17.50
CA SER A 556 20.62 27.05 -17.56
C SER A 556 20.09 27.95 -16.45
N THR A 557 19.16 28.83 -16.80
CA THR A 557 18.35 29.60 -15.84
C THR A 557 17.09 28.84 -15.47
N MET A 558 16.42 29.20 -14.36
CA MET A 558 15.10 28.65 -14.01
C MET A 558 14.12 28.71 -15.19
N SER A 559 13.99 29.85 -15.86
CA SER A 559 13.08 30.01 -17.01
C SER A 559 13.42 29.06 -18.15
N MET A 560 14.71 28.81 -18.41
CA MET A 560 15.13 27.84 -19.42
C MET A 560 14.75 26.42 -19.01
N ARG A 561 14.96 26.02 -17.74
CA ARG A 561 14.58 24.69 -17.24
C ARG A 561 13.07 24.47 -17.26
N VAL A 562 12.29 25.45 -16.83
CA VAL A 562 10.81 25.39 -16.84
C VAL A 562 10.27 25.33 -18.27
N THR A 563 10.84 26.13 -19.19
CA THR A 563 10.45 26.11 -20.61
C THR A 563 10.85 24.80 -21.29
N ALA A 564 12.05 24.27 -20.99
CA ALA A 564 12.51 22.99 -21.50
C ALA A 564 11.69 21.81 -20.99
N ALA A 565 11.13 21.90 -19.77
CA ALA A 565 10.16 20.94 -19.24
C ALA A 565 8.76 21.07 -19.89
N GLY A 566 8.59 21.99 -20.85
CA GLY A 566 7.36 22.17 -21.61
C GLY A 566 6.26 22.95 -20.87
N TYR A 567 6.57 23.59 -19.75
CA TYR A 567 5.59 24.41 -19.00
C TYR A 567 5.44 25.77 -19.69
N LYS A 568 4.21 26.11 -20.10
CA LYS A 568 3.87 27.39 -20.73
C LYS A 568 3.51 28.40 -19.65
N TRP A 569 4.39 29.38 -19.42
CA TRP A 569 4.25 30.31 -18.30
C TRP A 569 4.11 31.76 -18.73
N THR A 570 3.33 32.50 -17.95
CA THR A 570 3.31 33.97 -17.92
C THR A 570 4.06 34.52 -16.71
N ARG A 571 4.23 33.73 -15.66
CA ARG A 571 5.04 34.07 -14.48
C ARG A 571 5.68 32.82 -13.88
N VAL A 572 6.94 32.93 -13.49
CA VAL A 572 7.69 31.86 -12.79
C VAL A 572 8.61 32.45 -11.72
N ALA A 573 8.84 31.69 -10.65
CA ALA A 573 9.88 31.97 -9.66
C ALA A 573 10.47 30.69 -9.07
N GLU A 574 11.67 30.79 -8.49
CA GLU A 574 12.41 29.68 -7.92
C GLU A 574 12.92 30.03 -6.53
N ASN A 575 12.87 29.05 -5.62
CA ASN A 575 13.66 29.04 -4.41
C ASN A 575 14.61 27.84 -4.45
N VAL A 576 15.88 28.06 -4.12
CA VAL A 576 16.86 26.98 -3.93
C VAL A 576 17.42 27.01 -2.51
N ALA A 577 17.86 25.86 -2.01
CA ALA A 577 18.54 25.76 -0.73
C ALA A 577 19.45 24.54 -0.68
N ALA A 578 20.47 24.58 0.18
CA ALA A 578 21.34 23.45 0.43
C ALA A 578 21.69 23.35 1.92
N GLY A 579 21.84 22.11 2.43
CA GLY A 579 22.25 21.81 3.80
C GLY A 579 21.10 21.55 4.79
N GLN A 580 19.86 21.91 4.45
CA GLN A 580 18.71 21.66 5.32
C GLN A 580 18.25 20.22 5.17
N SER A 581 18.26 19.47 6.27
CA SER A 581 17.94 18.04 6.28
C SER A 581 16.44 17.72 6.35
N SER A 582 15.54 18.71 6.20
CA SER A 582 14.08 18.50 6.22
C SER A 582 13.28 19.64 5.57
N VAL A 583 12.04 19.32 5.18
CA VAL A 583 11.04 20.29 4.69
C VAL A 583 10.81 21.42 5.71
N ALA A 584 10.68 21.09 7.00
CA ALA A 584 10.48 22.09 8.05
C ALA A 584 11.68 23.03 8.18
N ALA A 585 12.91 22.49 8.13
CA ALA A 585 14.13 23.28 8.21
C ALA A 585 14.29 24.22 7.00
N VAL A 586 14.04 23.70 5.78
CA VAL A 586 14.18 24.51 4.56
C VAL A 586 13.06 25.55 4.42
N MET A 587 11.81 25.21 4.78
CA MET A 587 10.71 26.18 4.81
C MET A 587 10.94 27.28 5.84
N THR A 588 11.49 26.95 7.02
CA THR A 588 11.87 27.97 8.01
C THR A 588 12.95 28.90 7.44
N SER A 589 13.96 28.35 6.77
CA SER A 589 15.01 29.14 6.13
C SER A 589 14.47 30.05 5.03
N TRP A 590 13.60 29.55 4.15
CA TRP A 590 12.97 30.35 3.09
C TRP A 590 12.03 31.43 3.64
N MET A 591 11.23 31.14 4.66
CA MET A 591 10.31 32.14 5.23
C MET A 591 11.01 33.26 6.00
N ASN A 592 12.23 33.00 6.50
CA ASN A 592 13.09 34.00 7.14
C ASN A 592 13.91 34.82 6.12
N SER A 593 13.88 34.46 4.83
CA SER A 593 14.56 35.17 3.77
C SER A 593 13.55 36.02 2.97
N PRO A 594 13.70 37.36 2.93
CA PRO A 594 12.72 38.22 2.26
C PRO A 594 12.44 37.86 0.80
N GLY A 595 13.48 37.52 0.01
CA GLY A 595 13.34 37.13 -1.39
C GLY A 595 12.60 35.80 -1.57
N HIS A 596 13.00 34.76 -0.83
CA HIS A 596 12.36 33.45 -0.92
C HIS A 596 10.92 33.47 -0.40
N ARG A 597 10.65 34.26 0.65
CA ARG A 597 9.30 34.51 1.16
C ARG A 597 8.43 35.20 0.10
N ALA A 598 8.95 36.20 -0.60
CA ALA A 598 8.22 36.88 -1.67
C ALA A 598 7.85 35.91 -2.81
N ASN A 599 8.71 34.94 -3.12
CA ASN A 599 8.39 33.90 -4.11
C ASN A 599 7.28 32.96 -3.62
N ILE A 600 7.33 32.48 -2.37
CA ILE A 600 6.28 31.61 -1.78
C ILE A 600 4.90 32.29 -1.77
N LEU A 601 4.87 33.59 -1.49
CA LEU A 601 3.64 34.39 -1.38
C LEU A 601 3.25 35.10 -2.70
N GLY A 602 3.93 34.81 -3.81
CA GLY A 602 3.64 35.45 -5.08
C GLY A 602 2.32 35.00 -5.72
N ASP A 603 1.84 35.77 -6.70
CA ASP A 603 0.72 35.41 -7.57
C ASP A 603 1.14 34.28 -8.54
N TYR A 604 0.78 33.06 -8.17
CA TYR A 604 1.00 31.81 -8.90
C TYR A 604 -0.22 30.91 -8.70
N THR A 605 -0.38 29.94 -9.59
CA THR A 605 -1.46 28.93 -9.50
C THR A 605 -0.91 27.51 -9.32
N MET A 606 0.36 27.29 -9.69
CA MET A 606 0.98 25.97 -9.71
C MET A 606 2.34 25.96 -9.03
N PHE A 607 2.74 24.77 -8.60
CA PHE A 607 3.95 24.51 -7.82
C PHE A 607 4.64 23.22 -8.26
N GLY A 608 5.96 23.21 -8.22
CA GLY A 608 6.76 22.00 -8.36
C GLY A 608 7.97 22.07 -7.43
N THR A 609 8.35 20.95 -6.83
CA THR A 609 9.51 20.93 -5.92
C THR A 609 10.30 19.67 -6.13
N ALA A 610 11.59 19.75 -5.81
CA ALA A 610 12.47 18.61 -5.81
C ALA A 610 13.51 18.70 -4.70
N TYR A 611 13.99 17.52 -4.33
CA TYR A 611 15.08 17.32 -3.42
C TYR A 611 16.06 16.30 -4.00
N ALA A 612 17.34 16.57 -3.83
CA ALA A 612 18.41 15.64 -4.16
C ALA A 612 19.35 15.50 -2.96
N TYR A 613 19.86 14.28 -2.77
CA TYR A 613 20.86 13.99 -1.74
C TYR A 613 22.12 13.42 -2.37
N ASN A 614 23.27 13.97 -2.00
CA ASN A 614 24.57 13.42 -2.38
C ASN A 614 25.52 13.43 -1.18
N ILE A 615 25.79 12.25 -0.63
CA ILE A 615 26.71 12.07 0.51
C ILE A 615 28.12 12.62 0.25
N GLY A 616 28.57 12.58 -1.01
CA GLY A 616 29.89 13.04 -1.44
C GLY A 616 29.98 14.53 -1.71
N SER A 617 28.87 15.27 -1.57
CA SER A 617 28.82 16.72 -1.79
C SER A 617 28.89 17.49 -0.46
N THR A 618 29.37 18.74 -0.53
CA THR A 618 29.55 19.69 0.58
C THR A 618 28.30 19.83 1.45
N TYR A 619 27.14 20.04 0.83
CA TYR A 619 25.91 20.35 1.57
C TYR A 619 25.02 19.13 1.84
N LYS A 620 25.29 18.00 1.17
CA LYS A 620 24.55 16.73 1.24
C LYS A 620 23.09 16.79 0.77
N HIS A 621 22.33 17.81 1.17
CA HIS A 621 20.91 18.03 0.91
C HIS A 621 20.72 19.23 -0.02
N TYR A 622 19.97 19.08 -1.12
CA TYR A 622 19.69 20.16 -2.07
C TYR A 622 18.21 20.23 -2.38
N TRP A 623 17.66 21.44 -2.41
CA TRP A 623 16.24 21.69 -2.59
C TRP A 623 15.99 22.72 -3.68
N THR A 624 14.93 22.49 -4.46
CA THR A 624 14.40 23.45 -5.43
C THR A 624 12.88 23.51 -5.29
N GLN A 625 12.31 24.70 -5.32
CA GLN A 625 10.89 24.96 -5.50
C GLN A 625 10.70 25.88 -6.69
N ASN A 626 9.86 25.50 -7.64
CA ASN A 626 9.43 26.32 -8.75
C ASN A 626 7.94 26.65 -8.61
N PHE A 627 7.61 27.92 -8.82
CA PHE A 627 6.26 28.46 -8.81
C PHE A 627 5.90 28.90 -10.21
N GLY A 628 4.67 28.65 -10.64
CA GLY A 628 4.24 28.93 -12.01
C GLY A 628 2.82 29.47 -12.11
N LYS A 629 2.61 30.34 -13.10
CA LYS A 629 1.31 30.76 -13.60
C LYS A 629 1.32 30.62 -15.12
N GLY A 630 0.33 29.91 -15.67
CA GLY A 630 0.15 29.71 -17.10
C GLY A 630 -1.31 29.45 -17.39
N SER A 631 -1.90 30.15 -18.36
CA SER A 631 -3.33 30.07 -18.69
C SER A 631 -3.72 28.76 -19.37
N THR A 632 -2.76 28.05 -19.95
CA THR A 632 -2.95 26.75 -20.62
C THR A 632 -2.43 25.57 -19.80
N GLU A 633 -1.99 25.83 -18.57
CA GLU A 633 -1.40 24.81 -17.69
C GLU A 633 -2.40 24.39 -16.62
N ALA A 634 -2.39 23.10 -16.28
CA ALA A 634 -3.31 22.52 -15.31
C ALA A 634 -2.57 21.94 -14.11
N CYS A 635 -3.29 21.85 -12.99
CA CYS A 635 -2.90 21.03 -11.87
C CYS A 635 -2.77 19.57 -12.34
N SER A 636 -1.68 18.90 -11.99
CA SER A 636 -1.45 17.51 -12.41
C SER A 636 -2.09 16.47 -11.47
N TYR A 637 -2.95 16.90 -10.52
CA TYR A 637 -3.53 16.00 -9.50
C TYR A 637 -4.95 16.43 -9.03
N GLU A 638 -5.95 16.14 -9.84
CA GLU A 638 -7.22 15.53 -9.42
C GLU A 638 -7.30 14.19 -10.20
N ASP A 639 -7.54 13.06 -9.52
CA ASP A 639 -7.76 11.69 -10.05
C ASP A 639 -7.24 11.33 -11.48
N VAL A 640 -6.06 10.69 -11.63
CA VAL A 640 -5.71 9.79 -12.77
C VAL A 640 -4.61 8.80 -12.30
N GLU A 641 -4.71 7.47 -12.40
CA GLU A 641 -4.45 6.63 -13.59
C GLU A 641 -3.26 7.11 -14.45
N TYR A 642 -2.28 6.23 -14.66
CA TYR A 642 -1.03 6.57 -15.31
C TYR A 642 -1.16 6.31 -16.81
N VAL A 643 -1.08 7.37 -17.62
CA VAL A 643 -0.83 7.29 -19.06
C VAL A 643 0.66 7.59 -19.25
N ASP A 644 1.38 6.65 -19.86
CA ASP A 644 2.81 6.75 -20.15
C ASP A 644 3.15 8.01 -20.96
N ALA A 645 4.26 8.66 -20.60
CA ALA A 645 4.83 9.72 -21.41
C ALA A 645 5.52 9.11 -22.65
N PRO A 646 5.39 9.72 -23.84
CA PRO A 646 6.03 9.22 -25.05
C PRO A 646 7.55 9.34 -24.95
N THR A 647 8.23 8.27 -25.33
CA THR A 647 9.67 8.17 -25.48
C THR A 647 10.14 9.17 -26.55
N PRO A 648 11.23 9.93 -26.34
CA PRO A 648 11.80 10.74 -27.42
C PRO A 648 12.47 9.81 -28.44
N THR A 649 11.92 9.76 -29.65
CA THR A 649 12.56 9.14 -30.80
C THR A 649 13.79 9.95 -31.19
N LEU A 650 14.96 9.30 -31.18
CA LEU A 650 16.13 9.75 -31.92
C LEU A 650 15.83 9.59 -33.41
N ASN A 651 15.62 10.70 -34.11
CA ASN A 651 15.65 10.73 -35.57
C ASN A 651 17.11 10.55 -36.04
N SER A 652 17.44 9.37 -36.54
CA SER A 652 18.54 9.22 -37.50
C SER A 652 18.00 9.59 -38.88
N THR A 653 18.59 10.62 -39.47
CA THR A 653 18.43 11.02 -40.86
C THR A 653 18.68 9.87 -41.82
N THR A 654 17.77 9.64 -42.76
CA THR A 654 18.12 9.34 -44.16
C THR A 654 16.93 9.64 -45.07
N ASP A 655 17.31 10.20 -46.20
CA ASP A 655 16.54 10.81 -47.29
C ASP A 655 15.61 9.83 -48.02
N LEU A 656 14.58 10.38 -48.68
CA LEU A 656 14.14 10.11 -50.08
C LEU A 656 12.66 10.48 -50.30
N THR A 657 12.46 11.65 -50.93
CA THR A 657 11.52 11.97 -52.04
C THR A 657 10.15 11.29 -52.12
N ASP A 658 9.06 12.06 -52.14
CA ASP A 658 8.34 12.52 -53.37
C ASP A 658 6.90 13.03 -53.04
N ASN A 659 6.45 13.96 -53.90
CA ASN A 659 5.16 14.63 -54.05
C ASN A 659 3.89 13.95 -53.53
N SER A 660 2.97 14.73 -52.93
CA SER A 660 1.78 15.27 -53.64
C SER A 660 0.66 15.74 -52.68
N THR A 661 0.25 17.01 -52.88
CA THR A 661 -1.12 17.59 -52.78
C THR A 661 -2.15 17.11 -51.72
N VAL A 662 -2.44 18.04 -50.80
CA VAL A 662 -3.77 18.63 -50.45
C VAL A 662 -5.03 17.81 -50.78
N VAL A 663 -5.85 17.49 -49.76
CA VAL A 663 -7.31 17.73 -49.66
C VAL A 663 -7.77 17.57 -48.19
N LEU A 664 -8.45 18.58 -47.63
CA LEU A 664 -9.31 18.47 -46.43
C LEU A 664 -10.73 18.09 -46.88
N PRO A 665 -11.52 17.42 -46.02
CA PRO A 665 -12.81 18.03 -45.71
C PRO A 665 -13.23 17.95 -44.24
N ASN A 666 -14.01 18.97 -43.89
CA ASN A 666 -14.81 19.14 -42.68
C ASN A 666 -15.82 18.00 -42.48
N GLU A 667 -16.02 17.57 -41.24
CA GLU A 667 -17.21 17.86 -40.41
C GLU A 667 -16.94 17.51 -38.94
#